data_AF-A0A2E3VXP4-F1
#
_entry.id   AF-A0A2E3VXP4-F1
#
_cell.length_a   1.000
_cell.length_b   1.000
_cell.length_c   1.000
_cell.angle_alpha   90.00
_cell.angle_beta   90.00
_cell.angle_gamma   90.00
#
_symmetry.space_group_name_H-M   'P 1'
#
loop_
_entity.id
_entity.type
_entity.pdbx_description
1 polymer ?
#
loop_
_entity_poly.entity_id
_entity_poly.type
_entity_poly.pdbx_seq_one_letter_code
_entity_poly.pdbx_strand_id
1 'polypeptide(L)'
;MTKLTLFTLLFSLLSFASAANFHHFSLKNELAEMAKDPAPERGTRGFMAANTVSKKSELQRAVEKKLLNLDNKSSDPSAPLYEKIAQALAGHYEDIGKEQTAPLVLNHNMGGGVLNFSGFTWNKPFANFRLYVNRQLSPDLNDSWLVHDTFIISIDATTLLTNLKEADLIEIGEDGIAAFAGVSFLREYKYSHVASTFLEGLQSDYSKLFMAFTKFNPQSVIGLGPNQLLRQTDKFSFNAGGVVNVPTGGVLSGRAGVLVNTAYETETTIHMIGENESPREGEFLRLGIQKTVEKSAQAHLSLQVDFYNLLKITLLSTELEYTYGMSNKTNMSFYESDKKLISRSHKHREEFASLLKGKAEEVNNFKKNIVSAEERINENLNSRFSALLFGSLKKKETEQVKIVKDGVEKIFFKHYAESVKYVQSLWSRLTGIVLNKLFDWNPAVANASESKKKLAIEFEYMKDLGEAKVDSSDKFSVTLTSSYQASKTHRWWHGHYRRKARNHLKDMTNLDPKYERMVNNRTLRGPLEISTKITVLAMGLDHFNFMDENDAFEQFEYMCENRNENRQRRCFRLLKRKYLSYMAYFHKYGISDLMRFKSFIGSYFKRIKDYKDLHTLFGAQNIFLSGEFSAQTNKGLPFTTYFKEGEFQGIGVIDSFIREGVSRAPANIVSK
;
A
#
# COMPACT_ATOMS: atom_id res chain seq x y z
N MET A 1 25.17 -0.40 -28.19
CA MET A 1 26.23 -0.77 -27.22
C MET A 1 26.51 0.42 -26.30
N THR A 2 26.76 0.15 -25.01
CA THR A 2 27.07 1.08 -23.89
C THR A 2 25.92 1.92 -23.29
N LYS A 3 25.27 1.33 -22.29
CA LYS A 3 24.61 1.91 -21.09
C LYS A 3 23.88 0.81 -20.29
N LEU A 4 23.59 -0.32 -20.93
CA LEU A 4 22.90 -1.48 -20.32
C LEU A 4 23.80 -2.36 -19.44
N THR A 5 25.13 -2.30 -19.60
CA THR A 5 26.10 -3.10 -18.83
C THR A 5 26.52 -2.48 -17.50
N LEU A 6 26.16 -1.22 -17.22
CA LEU A 6 26.42 -0.60 -15.90
C LEU A 6 25.29 -0.90 -14.90
N PHE A 7 24.12 -1.33 -15.38
CA PHE A 7 22.96 -1.60 -14.53
C PHE A 7 22.98 -3.02 -13.94
N THR A 8 23.63 -3.97 -14.61
CA THR A 8 23.79 -5.35 -14.13
C THR A 8 24.92 -5.55 -13.14
N LEU A 9 25.90 -4.64 -13.09
CA LEU A 9 27.04 -4.70 -12.14
C LEU A 9 26.78 -4.04 -10.78
N LEU A 10 25.75 -3.19 -10.66
CA LEU A 10 25.34 -2.64 -9.35
C LEU A 10 24.38 -3.56 -8.58
N PHE A 11 23.71 -4.50 -9.26
CA PHE A 11 22.75 -5.42 -8.62
C PHE A 11 23.42 -6.69 -8.06
N SER A 12 24.60 -7.06 -8.52
CA SER A 12 25.36 -8.21 -8.00
C SER A 12 26.17 -7.92 -6.72
N LEU A 13 26.08 -6.71 -6.16
CA LEU A 13 26.77 -6.31 -4.91
C LEU A 13 25.84 -6.22 -3.68
N LEU A 14 24.56 -6.60 -3.81
CA LEU A 14 23.61 -6.61 -2.69
C LEU A 14 23.36 -8.02 -2.12
N SER A 15 24.26 -8.98 -2.40
CA SER A 15 24.38 -10.20 -1.60
C SER A 15 25.04 -9.86 -0.26
N PHE A 16 24.32 -9.13 0.62
CA PHE A 16 24.74 -8.95 2.01
C PHE A 16 24.49 -10.24 2.79
N ALA A 17 25.38 -11.20 2.58
CA ALA A 17 25.73 -12.20 3.59
C ALA A 17 26.99 -11.69 4.30
N SER A 18 26.84 -10.73 5.22
CA SER A 18 27.92 -10.31 6.13
C SER A 18 27.31 -9.58 7.33
N ALA A 19 28.02 -9.62 8.47
CA ALA A 19 27.60 -9.17 9.80
C ALA A 19 26.74 -7.89 9.82
N ALA A 20 25.82 -7.81 10.78
CA ALA A 20 24.97 -6.62 10.96
C ALA A 20 25.84 -5.42 11.36
N ASN A 21 26.21 -4.59 10.39
CA ASN A 21 26.90 -3.32 10.63
C ASN A 21 25.87 -2.25 10.94
N PHE A 22 25.96 -1.68 12.16
CA PHE A 22 25.13 -0.57 12.61
C PHE A 22 25.87 0.74 12.38
N HIS A 23 25.19 1.72 11.79
CA HIS A 23 25.80 3.00 11.39
C HIS A 23 25.53 4.13 12.39
N HIS A 24 24.46 4.04 13.19
CA HIS A 24 24.02 5.14 14.07
C HIS A 24 24.18 4.87 15.57
N PHE A 25 24.51 3.63 15.95
CA PHE A 25 24.79 3.25 17.33
C PHE A 25 25.73 2.05 17.38
N SER A 26 26.39 1.88 18.50
CA SER A 26 27.28 0.74 18.76
C SER A 26 26.57 -0.28 19.63
N LEU A 27 26.69 -1.57 19.27
CA LEU A 27 26.25 -2.65 20.14
C LEU A 27 27.27 -2.86 21.26
N LYS A 28 26.81 -3.21 22.46
CA LYS A 28 27.64 -3.56 23.62
C LYS A 28 27.42 -5.01 24.04
N ASN A 29 28.36 -5.54 24.82
CA ASN A 29 28.21 -6.75 25.61
C ASN A 29 27.67 -7.96 24.80
N GLU A 30 26.62 -8.60 25.31
CA GLU A 30 26.03 -9.81 24.72
C GLU A 30 25.44 -9.55 23.32
N LEU A 31 24.94 -8.33 23.07
CA LEU A 31 24.31 -7.96 21.81
C LEU A 31 25.35 -7.80 20.68
N ALA A 32 26.54 -7.27 21.01
CA ALA A 32 27.65 -7.16 20.08
C ALA A 32 28.16 -8.54 19.64
N GLU A 33 28.21 -9.51 20.55
CA GLU A 33 28.58 -10.90 20.24
C GLU A 33 27.53 -11.59 19.36
N MET A 34 26.23 -11.36 19.59
CA MET A 34 25.16 -11.90 18.74
C MET A 34 25.20 -11.37 17.30
N ALA A 35 25.68 -10.15 17.09
CA ALA A 35 25.75 -9.54 15.76
C ALA A 35 26.94 -9.98 14.90
N LYS A 36 27.98 -10.56 15.52
CA LYS A 36 29.23 -10.98 14.84
C LYS A 36 29.11 -12.31 14.09
N ASP A 37 28.10 -13.12 14.38
CA ASP A 37 28.06 -14.52 13.93
C ASP A 37 27.31 -14.67 12.59
N PRO A 38 27.97 -15.09 11.49
CA PRO A 38 27.30 -15.33 10.21
C PRO A 38 26.36 -16.54 10.29
N ALA A 39 25.28 -16.52 9.50
CA ALA A 39 24.34 -17.63 9.37
C ALA A 39 25.06 -18.96 9.06
N PRO A 40 24.56 -20.12 9.54
CA PRO A 40 25.30 -21.38 9.46
C PRO A 40 25.56 -21.78 8.00
N GLU A 41 26.83 -22.00 7.68
CA GLU A 41 27.24 -22.63 6.42
C GLU A 41 26.51 -23.96 6.26
N ARG A 42 25.81 -24.13 5.14
CA ARG A 42 25.26 -25.42 4.72
C ARG A 42 26.42 -26.37 4.43
N GLY A 43 26.78 -27.16 5.44
CA GLY A 43 27.49 -28.43 5.28
C GLY A 43 28.93 -28.41 5.77
N THR A 44 29.17 -28.84 7.01
CA THR A 44 29.95 -30.06 7.34
C THR A 44 30.17 -30.23 8.87
N ARG A 45 30.07 -31.49 9.32
CA ARG A 45 30.56 -32.13 10.57
C ARG A 45 29.94 -31.70 11.93
N GLY A 46 29.11 -32.62 12.45
CA GLY A 46 28.24 -32.43 13.62
C GLY A 46 28.85 -32.71 15.00
N PHE A 47 29.94 -32.03 15.35
CA PHE A 47 30.38 -31.96 16.75
C PHE A 47 30.69 -30.54 17.24
N MET A 48 31.04 -29.59 16.34
CA MET A 48 31.22 -28.18 16.74
C MET A 48 29.92 -27.36 16.72
N ALA A 49 28.94 -27.72 15.86
CA ALA A 49 27.68 -27.01 15.72
C ALA A 49 26.81 -27.01 17.00
N ALA A 50 26.93 -28.03 17.86
CA ALA A 50 26.16 -28.12 19.10
C ALA A 50 26.59 -27.06 20.13
N ASN A 51 27.89 -26.79 20.25
CA ASN A 51 28.43 -25.79 21.18
C ASN A 51 28.10 -24.35 20.73
N THR A 52 28.13 -24.08 19.43
CA THR A 52 27.75 -22.76 18.88
C THR A 52 26.26 -22.48 19.05
N VAL A 53 25.41 -23.49 18.85
CA VAL A 53 23.95 -23.39 19.08
C VAL A 53 23.63 -23.17 20.57
N SER A 54 24.33 -23.86 21.48
CA SER A 54 24.17 -23.69 22.93
C SER A 54 24.53 -22.27 23.39
N LYS A 55 25.71 -21.77 23.00
CA LYS A 55 26.21 -20.44 23.37
C LYS A 55 25.34 -19.32 22.79
N LYS A 56 24.81 -19.50 21.57
CA LYS A 56 23.86 -18.57 20.95
C LYS A 56 22.54 -18.50 21.72
N SER A 57 22.03 -19.64 22.17
CA SER A 57 20.81 -19.67 23.00
C SER A 57 21.02 -18.97 24.35
N GLU A 58 22.20 -19.06 24.95
CA GLU A 58 22.52 -18.41 26.22
C GLU A 58 22.63 -16.88 26.09
N LEU A 59 23.33 -16.39 25.06
CA LEU A 59 23.44 -14.96 24.76
C LEU A 59 22.07 -14.35 24.44
N GLN A 60 21.28 -15.06 23.62
CA GLN A 60 19.93 -14.63 23.28
C GLN A 60 19.04 -14.55 24.53
N ARG A 61 19.08 -15.56 25.41
CA ARG A 61 18.38 -15.55 26.70
C ARG A 61 18.81 -14.40 27.62
N ALA A 62 20.09 -14.04 27.63
CA ALA A 62 20.57 -12.91 28.43
C ALA A 62 19.99 -11.57 27.95
N VAL A 63 19.95 -11.35 26.63
CA VAL A 63 19.32 -10.17 26.01
C VAL A 63 17.81 -10.15 26.26
N GLU A 64 17.14 -11.28 26.07
CA GLU A 64 15.70 -11.46 26.32
C GLU A 64 15.32 -11.19 27.78
N LYS A 65 16.13 -11.67 28.74
CA LYS A 65 15.91 -11.39 30.15
C LYS A 65 16.01 -9.90 30.46
N LYS A 66 17.03 -9.21 29.93
CA LYS A 66 17.22 -7.76 30.14
C LYS A 66 16.12 -6.93 29.47
N LEU A 67 15.63 -7.32 28.30
CA LEU A 67 14.66 -6.54 27.52
C LEU A 67 13.20 -6.89 27.78
N LEU A 68 12.88 -8.17 27.91
CA LEU A 68 11.52 -8.68 27.97
C LEU A 68 11.17 -9.24 29.35
N ASN A 69 12.14 -9.38 30.26
CA ASN A 69 11.95 -10.00 31.57
C ASN A 69 11.29 -11.39 31.42
N LEU A 70 11.90 -12.25 30.60
CA LEU A 70 11.50 -13.65 30.37
C LEU A 70 12.22 -14.58 31.35
N ASP A 71 11.52 -15.62 31.82
CA ASP A 71 12.07 -16.63 32.74
C ASP A 71 12.94 -17.69 32.02
N ASN A 72 13.95 -18.22 32.71
CA ASN A 72 14.97 -19.14 32.18
C ASN A 72 14.47 -20.53 31.69
N LYS A 73 13.16 -20.81 31.71
CA LYS A 73 12.60 -22.15 31.48
C LYS A 73 12.12 -22.42 30.04
N SER A 74 12.35 -21.51 29.09
CA SER A 74 11.77 -21.67 27.75
C SER A 74 12.56 -22.61 26.83
N SER A 75 11.81 -23.47 26.13
CA SER A 75 12.31 -24.55 25.26
C SER A 75 11.84 -24.43 23.80
N ASP A 76 11.10 -23.37 23.43
CA ASP A 76 10.51 -23.23 22.09
C ASP A 76 11.36 -22.28 21.22
N PRO A 77 11.82 -22.68 20.02
CA PRO A 77 12.52 -21.82 19.07
C PRO A 77 11.69 -20.66 18.46
N SER A 78 10.53 -20.33 19.04
CA SER A 78 9.66 -19.21 18.62
C SER A 78 10.30 -17.83 18.91
N ALA A 79 9.84 -16.78 18.22
CA ALA A 79 10.36 -15.43 18.42
C ALA A 79 10.12 -14.94 19.87
N PRO A 80 11.09 -14.28 20.52
CA PRO A 80 11.02 -13.97 21.96
C PRO A 80 9.86 -13.03 22.32
N LEU A 81 9.50 -12.16 21.37
CA LEU A 81 8.34 -11.30 21.48
C LEU A 81 7.04 -12.09 21.67
N TYR A 82 6.84 -13.17 20.92
CA TYR A 82 5.64 -13.99 21.03
C TYR A 82 5.60 -14.80 22.30
N GLU A 83 6.76 -15.26 22.76
CA GLU A 83 6.82 -15.90 24.07
C GLU A 83 6.40 -14.90 25.16
N LYS A 84 6.87 -13.65 25.10
CA LYS A 84 6.45 -12.64 26.07
C LYS A 84 4.97 -12.33 26.00
N ILE A 85 4.42 -12.22 24.79
CA ILE A 85 2.99 -12.02 24.57
C ILE A 85 2.20 -13.22 25.12
N ALA A 86 2.64 -14.43 24.79
CA ALA A 86 2.03 -15.67 25.26
C ALA A 86 2.08 -15.74 26.79
N GLN A 87 3.21 -15.53 27.45
CA GLN A 87 3.29 -15.51 28.91
C GLN A 87 2.41 -14.41 29.54
N ALA A 88 2.33 -13.23 28.91
CA ALA A 88 1.54 -12.11 29.42
C ALA A 88 0.03 -12.27 29.22
N LEU A 89 -0.40 -13.16 28.32
CA LEU A 89 -1.81 -13.39 27.98
C LEU A 89 -2.28 -14.82 28.30
N ALA A 90 -1.37 -15.78 28.46
CA ALA A 90 -1.67 -17.19 28.71
C ALA A 90 -2.44 -17.31 30.03
N GLY A 91 -3.59 -17.97 29.95
CA GLY A 91 -4.51 -18.14 31.08
C GLY A 91 -5.45 -16.95 31.33
N HIS A 92 -5.30 -15.81 30.63
CA HIS A 92 -6.10 -14.61 30.88
C HIS A 92 -6.80 -14.03 29.65
N TYR A 93 -6.38 -14.37 28.43
CA TYR A 93 -6.98 -13.79 27.22
C TYR A 93 -8.48 -14.11 27.09
N GLU A 94 -8.92 -15.28 27.58
CA GLU A 94 -10.35 -15.60 27.64
C GLU A 94 -11.10 -14.69 28.60
N ASP A 95 -10.54 -14.45 29.79
CA ASP A 95 -11.16 -13.62 30.81
C ASP A 95 -11.22 -12.16 30.35
N ILE A 96 -10.16 -11.66 29.71
CA ILE A 96 -10.15 -10.34 29.07
C ILE A 96 -11.27 -10.28 28.01
N GLY A 97 -11.36 -11.27 27.12
CA GLY A 97 -12.43 -11.33 26.12
C GLY A 97 -13.84 -11.32 26.74
N LYS A 98 -14.06 -12.12 27.78
CA LYS A 98 -15.33 -12.17 28.53
C LYS A 98 -15.64 -10.83 29.21
N GLU A 99 -14.67 -10.19 29.84
CA GLU A 99 -14.80 -8.89 30.48
C GLU A 99 -15.18 -7.80 29.47
N GLN A 100 -14.52 -7.75 28.31
CA GLN A 100 -14.80 -6.76 27.27
C GLN A 100 -16.15 -6.97 26.59
N THR A 101 -16.61 -8.22 26.47
CA THR A 101 -17.89 -8.55 25.81
C THR A 101 -19.09 -8.48 26.75
N ALA A 102 -18.92 -8.71 28.06
CA ALA A 102 -20.00 -8.67 29.05
C ALA A 102 -20.90 -7.42 28.97
N PRO A 103 -20.38 -6.18 28.94
CA PRO A 103 -21.24 -4.99 28.84
C PRO A 103 -21.99 -4.89 27.50
N LEU A 104 -21.42 -5.44 26.42
CA LEU A 104 -22.04 -5.43 25.09
C LEU A 104 -23.17 -6.45 25.00
N VAL A 105 -23.02 -7.60 25.64
CA VAL A 105 -24.07 -8.62 25.77
C VAL A 105 -25.24 -8.10 26.62
N LEU A 106 -24.99 -7.34 27.69
CA LEU A 106 -26.10 -6.80 28.50
C LEU A 106 -26.92 -5.73 27.75
N ASN A 107 -26.27 -4.98 26.86
CA ASN A 107 -26.89 -3.85 26.16
C ASN A 107 -27.54 -4.22 24.82
N HIS A 108 -27.31 -5.42 24.27
CA HIS A 108 -27.82 -5.80 22.93
C HIS A 108 -29.35 -5.82 22.83
N ASN A 109 -30.06 -6.07 23.94
CA ASN A 109 -31.52 -6.19 23.98
C ASN A 109 -32.26 -4.91 24.43
N MET A 110 -31.57 -3.80 24.70
CA MET A 110 -32.19 -2.57 25.24
C MET A 110 -32.81 -1.64 24.17
N GLY A 111 -33.35 -2.19 23.08
CA GLY A 111 -34.19 -1.45 22.13
C GLY A 111 -33.46 -0.48 21.18
N GLY A 112 -32.13 -0.50 21.14
CA GLY A 112 -31.31 0.34 20.24
C GLY A 112 -30.95 -0.27 18.88
N GLY A 113 -31.35 -1.52 18.61
CA GLY A 113 -30.98 -2.28 17.41
C GLY A 113 -29.52 -2.78 17.42
N VAL A 114 -29.27 -3.94 16.79
CA VAL A 114 -27.95 -4.60 16.71
C VAL A 114 -26.89 -3.74 15.97
N LEU A 115 -27.31 -2.66 15.31
CA LEU A 115 -26.47 -1.78 14.51
C LEU A 115 -25.65 -0.74 15.30
N ASN A 116 -25.88 -0.59 16.62
CA ASN A 116 -25.19 0.41 17.43
C ASN A 116 -23.90 -0.09 18.11
N PHE A 117 -23.64 -1.40 18.13
CA PHE A 117 -22.46 -1.98 18.77
C PHE A 117 -21.82 -3.04 17.89
N SER A 118 -20.79 -2.64 17.14
CA SER A 118 -20.12 -3.54 16.19
C SER A 118 -18.95 -4.31 16.81
N GLY A 119 -18.80 -4.43 18.14
CA GLY A 119 -17.71 -5.17 18.79
C GLY A 119 -16.92 -4.34 19.83
N PHE A 120 -15.65 -4.67 20.06
CA PHE A 120 -14.83 -4.05 21.12
C PHE A 120 -13.36 -3.87 20.72
N THR A 121 -12.69 -2.97 21.44
CA THR A 121 -11.25 -2.73 21.31
C THR A 121 -10.56 -2.87 22.66
N TRP A 122 -9.38 -3.46 22.67
CA TRP A 122 -8.52 -3.57 23.84
C TRP A 122 -7.09 -3.19 23.49
N ASN A 123 -6.37 -2.55 24.40
CA ASN A 123 -4.96 -2.23 24.20
C ASN A 123 -4.18 -2.39 25.51
N LYS A 124 -2.92 -2.81 25.39
CA LYS A 124 -2.01 -2.95 26.52
C LYS A 124 -0.59 -2.52 26.12
N PRO A 125 -0.04 -1.46 26.72
CA PRO A 125 1.35 -1.11 26.53
C PRO A 125 2.27 -2.06 27.32
N PHE A 126 3.39 -2.42 26.71
CA PHE A 126 4.56 -3.05 27.34
C PHE A 126 5.75 -2.08 27.22
N ALA A 127 6.87 -2.39 27.89
CA ALA A 127 8.06 -1.54 27.87
C ALA A 127 8.56 -1.28 26.44
N ASN A 128 8.68 -2.33 25.63
CA ASN A 128 9.30 -2.27 24.30
C ASN A 128 8.30 -2.34 23.13
N PHE A 129 7.03 -2.61 23.38
CA PHE A 129 6.02 -2.78 22.35
C PHE A 129 4.62 -2.50 22.90
N ARG A 130 3.64 -2.35 22.01
CA ARG A 130 2.24 -2.18 22.37
C ARG A 130 1.39 -3.22 21.67
N LEU A 131 0.42 -3.76 22.39
CA LEU A 131 -0.61 -4.63 21.82
C LEU A 131 -1.89 -3.84 21.63
N TYR A 132 -2.51 -4.04 20.47
CA TYR A 132 -3.83 -3.52 20.16
C TYR A 132 -4.69 -4.63 19.56
N VAL A 133 -5.93 -4.72 20.02
CA VAL A 133 -6.87 -5.78 19.70
C VAL A 133 -8.21 -5.15 19.36
N ASN A 134 -8.84 -5.61 18.30
CA ASN A 134 -10.15 -5.14 17.87
C ASN A 134 -10.96 -6.30 17.29
N ARG A 135 -12.14 -6.55 17.83
CA ARG A 135 -13.16 -7.41 17.22
C ARG A 135 -14.24 -6.51 16.64
N GLN A 136 -14.53 -6.70 15.36
CA GLN A 136 -15.64 -6.03 14.69
C GLN A 136 -16.63 -7.04 14.11
N LEU A 137 -17.93 -6.73 14.17
CA LEU A 137 -19.01 -7.54 13.62
C LEU A 137 -19.79 -6.75 12.57
N SER A 138 -20.17 -7.43 11.50
CA SER A 138 -21.07 -6.91 10.48
C SER A 138 -22.02 -8.00 9.99
N PRO A 139 -23.29 -7.69 9.71
CA PRO A 139 -24.20 -8.66 9.11
C PRO A 139 -23.72 -9.06 7.72
N ASP A 140 -23.76 -10.36 7.43
CA ASP A 140 -23.60 -10.92 6.10
C ASP A 140 -24.93 -10.92 5.34
N LEU A 141 -24.90 -11.12 4.03
CA LEU A 141 -26.09 -11.19 3.17
C LEU A 141 -26.95 -12.44 3.41
N ASN A 142 -26.42 -13.47 4.09
CA ASN A 142 -27.09 -14.75 4.33
C ASN A 142 -27.59 -14.92 5.77
N ASP A 143 -28.05 -13.84 6.42
CA ASP A 143 -28.50 -13.82 7.82
C ASP A 143 -27.45 -14.32 8.85
N SER A 144 -26.18 -14.35 8.45
CA SER A 144 -25.03 -14.68 9.30
C SER A 144 -24.25 -13.42 9.68
N TRP A 145 -23.21 -13.56 10.50
CA TRP A 145 -22.38 -12.46 10.99
C TRP A 145 -20.93 -12.66 10.58
N LEU A 146 -20.36 -11.67 9.89
CA LEU A 146 -18.93 -11.59 9.64
C LEU A 146 -18.25 -11.03 10.88
N VAL A 147 -17.28 -11.78 11.41
CA VAL A 147 -16.42 -11.38 12.51
C VAL A 147 -15.06 -11.02 11.93
N HIS A 148 -14.57 -9.82 12.27
CA HIS A 148 -13.27 -9.31 11.90
C HIS A 148 -12.43 -9.09 13.15
N ASP A 149 -11.56 -10.05 13.45
CA ASP A 149 -10.60 -9.98 14.53
C ASP A 149 -9.29 -9.36 14.02
N THR A 150 -8.75 -8.41 14.78
CA THR A 150 -7.52 -7.70 14.46
C THR A 150 -6.62 -7.69 15.68
N PHE A 151 -5.39 -8.17 15.55
CA PHE A 151 -4.33 -8.18 16.56
C PHE A 151 -3.12 -7.44 16.01
N ILE A 152 -2.69 -6.37 16.67
CA ILE A 152 -1.59 -5.51 16.22
C ILE A 152 -0.51 -5.48 17.29
N ILE A 153 0.72 -5.72 16.85
CA ILE A 153 1.94 -5.45 17.60
C ILE A 153 2.56 -4.20 17.01
N SER A 154 2.82 -3.19 17.83
CA SER A 154 3.52 -1.97 17.43
C SER A 154 4.79 -1.76 18.23
N ILE A 155 5.89 -1.47 17.55
CA ILE A 155 7.21 -1.20 18.14
C ILE A 155 7.68 0.16 17.63
N ASP A 156 7.96 1.07 18.56
CA ASP A 156 8.51 2.40 18.29
C ASP A 156 10.03 2.38 18.49
N ALA A 157 10.79 2.87 17.49
CA ALA A 157 12.24 2.79 17.53
C ALA A 157 12.85 3.63 18.65
N THR A 158 12.31 4.83 18.92
CA THR A 158 12.84 5.70 19.98
C THR A 158 12.66 5.07 21.36
N THR A 159 11.50 4.44 21.60
CA THR A 159 11.20 3.71 22.83
C THR A 159 12.16 2.53 23.00
N LEU A 160 12.33 1.70 21.95
CA LEU A 160 13.20 0.52 22.01
C LEU A 160 14.67 0.91 22.24
N LEU A 161 15.19 1.91 21.50
CA LEU A 161 16.57 2.38 21.63
C LEU A 161 16.84 2.99 23.01
N THR A 162 15.88 3.74 23.58
CA THR A 162 15.99 4.28 24.93
C THR A 162 16.11 3.16 25.96
N ASN A 163 15.23 2.16 25.90
CA ASN A 163 15.27 1.03 26.83
C ASN A 163 16.54 0.16 26.68
N LEU A 164 17.04 -0.02 25.45
CA LEU A 164 18.31 -0.71 25.19
C LEU A 164 19.51 0.05 25.75
N LYS A 165 19.51 1.38 25.66
CA LYS A 165 20.55 2.24 26.25
C LYS A 165 20.51 2.16 27.77
N GLU A 166 19.33 2.23 28.38
CA GLU A 166 19.14 2.09 29.84
C GLU A 166 19.57 0.71 30.35
N ALA A 167 19.41 -0.34 29.54
CA ALA A 167 19.88 -1.70 29.82
C ALA A 167 21.39 -1.93 29.54
N ASP A 168 22.13 -0.89 29.13
CA ASP A 168 23.55 -0.95 28.73
C ASP A 168 23.85 -2.01 27.63
N LEU A 169 22.90 -2.16 26.69
CA LEU A 169 23.04 -3.06 25.54
C LEU A 169 23.50 -2.34 24.27
N ILE A 170 23.34 -1.02 24.21
CA ILE A 170 23.82 -0.18 23.11
C ILE A 170 24.44 1.12 23.63
N GLU A 171 25.22 1.77 22.78
CA GLU A 171 25.71 3.12 22.97
C GLU A 171 25.14 4.03 21.88
N ILE A 172 24.36 5.03 22.32
CA ILE A 172 23.72 6.01 21.43
C ILE A 172 23.52 7.34 22.18
N GLY A 173 23.83 8.45 21.51
CA GLY A 173 23.55 9.80 22.02
C GLY A 173 22.07 10.17 21.89
N GLU A 174 21.64 11.23 22.58
CA GLU A 174 20.26 11.73 22.49
C GLU A 174 19.89 12.15 21.06
N ASP A 175 20.80 12.83 20.35
CA ASP A 175 20.64 13.20 18.93
C ASP A 175 20.50 11.95 18.04
N GLY A 176 21.19 10.87 18.40
CA GLY A 176 21.08 9.57 17.74
C GLY A 176 19.70 8.95 17.92
N ILE A 177 19.14 8.97 19.14
CA ILE A 177 17.76 8.50 19.40
C ILE A 177 16.76 9.37 18.65
N ALA A 178 16.92 10.70 18.67
CA ALA A 178 16.04 11.64 17.98
C ALA A 178 16.01 11.41 16.46
N ALA A 179 17.09 10.94 15.85
CA ALA A 179 17.13 10.58 14.43
C ALA A 179 16.17 9.43 14.06
N PHE A 180 15.82 8.56 15.02
CA PHE A 180 14.84 7.49 14.85
C PHE A 180 13.40 7.91 15.14
N ALA A 181 13.14 9.21 15.42
CA ALA A 181 11.79 9.71 15.67
C ALA A 181 10.86 9.39 14.49
N GLY A 182 9.75 8.69 14.80
CA GLY A 182 8.76 8.25 13.83
C GLY A 182 9.17 7.06 12.96
N VAL A 183 10.31 6.42 13.23
CA VAL A 183 10.60 5.06 12.76
C VAL A 183 9.79 4.09 13.62
N SER A 184 8.97 3.24 12.99
CA SER A 184 8.22 2.22 13.71
C SER A 184 8.01 0.96 12.89
N PHE A 185 7.85 -0.15 13.60
CA PHE A 185 7.41 -1.42 13.04
C PHE A 185 5.99 -1.73 13.53
N LEU A 186 5.15 -2.21 12.62
CA LEU A 186 3.81 -2.67 12.92
C LEU A 186 3.59 -4.03 12.28
N ARG A 187 3.13 -4.99 13.08
CA ARG A 187 2.66 -6.30 12.61
C ARG A 187 1.19 -6.43 12.94
N GLU A 188 0.36 -6.49 11.90
CA GLU A 188 -1.09 -6.66 11.99
C GLU A 188 -1.45 -8.09 11.58
N TYR A 189 -2.23 -8.76 12.42
CA TYR A 189 -2.90 -10.00 12.09
C TYR A 189 -4.39 -9.72 12.00
N LYS A 190 -5.01 -10.07 10.88
CA LYS A 190 -6.45 -10.07 10.72
C LYS A 190 -6.96 -11.49 10.51
N TYR A 191 -8.05 -11.79 11.17
CA TYR A 191 -8.73 -13.07 11.07
C TYR A 191 -10.21 -12.77 10.83
N SER A 192 -10.74 -13.22 9.69
CA SER A 192 -12.15 -13.07 9.36
C SER A 192 -12.83 -14.42 9.26
N HIS A 193 -13.97 -14.56 9.92
CA HIS A 193 -14.81 -15.77 9.93
C HIS A 193 -16.28 -15.44 10.06
N VAL A 194 -17.11 -16.44 9.81
CA VAL A 194 -18.57 -16.36 9.91
C VAL A 194 -19.03 -16.90 11.27
N ALA A 195 -20.07 -16.30 11.82
CA ALA A 195 -20.83 -16.78 12.97
C ALA A 195 -22.32 -16.77 12.66
N SER A 196 -23.09 -17.69 13.25
CA SER A 196 -24.53 -17.83 12.96
C SER A 196 -25.37 -16.74 13.64
N THR A 197 -24.86 -16.18 14.75
CA THR A 197 -25.55 -15.12 15.50
C THR A 197 -24.57 -14.01 15.92
N PHE A 198 -25.11 -12.83 16.22
CA PHE A 198 -24.31 -11.71 16.74
C PHE A 198 -23.57 -12.09 18.03
N LEU A 199 -24.25 -12.77 18.96
CA LEU A 199 -23.66 -13.19 20.24
C LEU A 199 -22.55 -14.22 20.04
N GLU A 200 -22.78 -15.21 19.18
CA GLU A 200 -21.75 -16.18 18.79
C GLU A 200 -20.54 -15.47 18.16
N GLY A 201 -20.76 -14.50 17.29
CA GLY A 201 -19.67 -13.73 16.68
C GLY A 201 -18.88 -12.93 17.72
N LEU A 202 -19.58 -12.28 18.64
CA LEU A 202 -19.00 -11.42 19.67
C LEU A 202 -18.15 -12.23 20.65
N GLN A 203 -18.61 -13.43 21.00
CA GLN A 203 -17.95 -14.34 21.94
C GLN A 203 -17.13 -15.45 21.27
N SER A 204 -16.94 -15.37 19.95
CA SER A 204 -16.18 -16.36 19.19
C SER A 204 -14.75 -16.52 19.71
N ASP A 205 -14.14 -17.69 19.48
CA ASP A 205 -12.82 -18.09 19.98
C ASP A 205 -11.82 -16.93 20.13
N TYR A 206 -11.57 -16.51 21.37
CA TYR A 206 -10.69 -15.38 21.68
C TYR A 206 -9.22 -15.67 21.36
N SER A 207 -8.82 -16.92 21.14
CA SER A 207 -7.48 -17.24 20.66
C SER A 207 -7.22 -16.71 19.25
N LYS A 208 -8.26 -16.59 18.40
CA LYS A 208 -8.17 -15.98 17.08
C LYS A 208 -7.95 -14.46 17.15
N LEU A 209 -8.34 -13.86 18.27
CA LEU A 209 -8.26 -12.42 18.51
C LEU A 209 -6.98 -12.02 19.27
N PHE A 210 -6.63 -12.70 20.36
CA PHE A 210 -5.49 -12.34 21.21
C PHE A 210 -4.22 -13.11 20.90
N MET A 211 -4.34 -14.26 20.22
CA MET A 211 -3.23 -15.16 19.90
C MET A 211 -3.16 -15.44 18.39
N ALA A 212 -3.58 -14.48 17.56
CA ALA A 212 -3.72 -14.62 16.11
C ALA A 212 -2.43 -15.13 15.42
N PHE A 213 -1.26 -14.72 15.93
CA PHE A 213 0.06 -15.15 15.44
C PHE A 213 0.25 -16.68 15.49
N THR A 214 -0.39 -17.37 16.44
CA THR A 214 -0.32 -18.83 16.54
C THR A 214 -0.94 -19.54 15.35
N LYS A 215 -1.79 -18.86 14.56
CA LYS A 215 -2.48 -19.47 13.42
C LYS A 215 -1.63 -19.49 12.14
N PHE A 216 -0.48 -18.79 12.11
CA PHE A 216 0.42 -18.68 10.95
C PHE A 216 1.53 -19.74 10.97
N ASN A 217 1.16 -21.00 11.13
CA ASN A 217 2.07 -22.14 10.99
C ASN A 217 1.42 -23.27 10.17
N PRO A 218 2.21 -24.18 9.57
CA PRO A 218 1.68 -25.23 8.68
C PRO A 218 0.54 -26.06 9.28
N GLN A 219 0.69 -26.50 10.53
CA GLN A 219 -0.30 -27.38 11.17
C GLN A 219 -1.61 -26.65 11.46
N SER A 220 -1.51 -25.41 11.97
CA SER A 220 -2.69 -24.59 12.22
C SER A 220 -3.43 -24.27 10.93
N VAL A 221 -2.72 -23.91 9.85
CA VAL A 221 -3.34 -23.58 8.55
C VAL A 221 -4.06 -24.78 7.94
N ILE A 222 -3.46 -25.97 7.98
CA ILE A 222 -4.10 -27.20 7.46
C ILE A 222 -5.36 -27.56 8.27
N GLY A 223 -5.36 -27.25 9.57
CA GLY A 223 -6.50 -27.49 10.47
C GLY A 223 -7.58 -26.40 10.47
N LEU A 224 -7.45 -25.34 9.64
CA LEU A 224 -8.46 -24.30 9.56
C LEU A 224 -9.74 -24.83 8.88
N GLY A 225 -10.88 -24.29 9.31
CA GLY A 225 -12.17 -24.57 8.70
C GLY A 225 -12.36 -23.79 7.37
N PRO A 226 -13.34 -24.18 6.55
CA PRO A 226 -13.68 -23.46 5.32
C PRO A 226 -14.16 -22.03 5.62
N ASN A 227 -14.14 -21.16 4.60
CA ASN A 227 -14.58 -19.76 4.67
C ASN A 227 -13.84 -18.91 5.72
N GLN A 228 -12.56 -19.20 5.93
CA GLN A 228 -11.70 -18.44 6.85
C GLN A 228 -10.66 -17.66 6.05
N LEU A 229 -10.52 -16.37 6.37
CA LEU A 229 -9.54 -15.48 5.76
C LEU A 229 -8.60 -14.95 6.85
N LEU A 230 -7.32 -15.32 6.73
CA LEU A 230 -6.28 -14.83 7.61
C LEU A 230 -5.36 -13.91 6.82
N ARG A 231 -4.89 -12.86 7.46
CA ARG A 231 -3.95 -11.91 6.86
C ARG A 231 -2.91 -11.49 7.88
N GLN A 232 -1.64 -11.57 7.52
CA GLN A 232 -0.54 -10.98 8.29
C GLN A 232 0.06 -9.85 7.46
N THR A 233 0.19 -8.67 8.05
CA THR A 233 0.76 -7.49 7.41
C THR A 233 1.87 -6.92 8.28
N ASP A 234 3.09 -6.91 7.75
CA ASP A 234 4.26 -6.30 8.37
C ASP A 234 4.54 -4.96 7.70
N LYS A 235 4.66 -3.89 8.48
CA LYS A 235 4.86 -2.52 8.00
C LYS A 235 6.04 -1.87 8.70
N PHE A 236 6.94 -1.30 7.91
CA PHE A 236 7.97 -0.38 8.38
C PHE A 236 7.63 1.01 7.90
N SER A 237 7.42 1.91 8.84
CA SER A 237 7.06 3.30 8.55
C SER A 237 8.12 4.26 9.06
N PHE A 238 8.24 5.38 8.34
CA PHE A 238 9.08 6.50 8.74
C PHE A 238 8.28 7.81 8.67
N ASN A 239 8.13 8.44 9.83
CA ASN A 239 7.49 9.74 10.00
C ASN A 239 8.50 10.76 10.51
N ALA A 240 9.10 11.55 9.63
CA ALA A 240 9.83 12.74 10.07
C ALA A 240 8.87 13.73 10.77
N GLY A 241 8.85 13.71 12.11
CA GLY A 241 8.27 14.75 12.96
C GLY A 241 6.89 14.50 13.59
N GLY A 242 6.42 13.26 13.79
CA GLY A 242 5.16 13.03 14.50
C GLY A 242 4.95 11.62 15.07
N VAL A 243 4.31 11.54 16.24
CA VAL A 243 3.92 10.30 16.93
C VAL A 243 2.99 9.48 16.02
N VAL A 244 3.32 8.21 15.81
CA VAL A 244 2.46 7.25 15.13
C VAL A 244 1.25 6.97 16.04
N ASN A 245 0.13 7.61 15.76
CA ASN A 245 -1.13 7.20 16.37
C ASN A 245 -1.53 5.85 15.75
N VAL A 246 -1.42 4.78 16.55
CA VAL A 246 -1.95 3.46 16.19
C VAL A 246 -3.44 3.62 15.85
N PRO A 247 -3.93 3.04 14.74
CA PRO A 247 -5.33 3.18 14.35
C PRO A 247 -6.24 2.71 15.48
N THR A 248 -7.01 3.64 16.05
CA THR A 248 -8.01 3.34 17.07
C THR A 248 -9.32 2.98 16.37
N GLY A 249 -9.52 1.69 16.12
CA GLY A 249 -10.80 1.12 15.69
C GLY A 249 -10.92 0.86 14.19
N GLY A 250 -11.55 -0.27 13.84
CA GLY A 250 -11.58 -0.88 12.51
C GLY A 250 -12.19 -0.06 11.35
N VAL A 251 -11.86 -0.57 10.15
CA VAL A 251 -12.39 -0.24 8.80
C VAL A 251 -11.99 1.10 8.16
N LEU A 252 -11.19 1.95 8.78
CA LEU A 252 -10.68 3.16 8.11
C LEU A 252 -9.17 3.35 8.28
N SER A 253 -8.42 2.83 7.32
CA SER A 253 -7.05 3.29 6.97
C SER A 253 -7.00 4.76 6.51
N GLY A 254 -8.00 5.58 6.84
CA GLY A 254 -8.28 6.87 6.21
C GLY A 254 -8.79 7.98 7.13
N ARG A 255 -8.58 7.95 8.45
CA ARG A 255 -8.90 9.12 9.29
C ARG A 255 -7.74 9.58 10.19
N ALA A 256 -7.39 10.84 9.93
CA ALA A 256 -6.76 11.84 10.79
C ALA A 256 -5.22 11.88 10.88
N GLY A 257 -4.61 12.59 9.93
CA GLY A 257 -3.69 13.69 10.27
C GLY A 257 -2.18 13.44 10.12
N VAL A 258 -1.74 12.19 10.01
CA VAL A 258 -0.32 11.87 9.76
C VAL A 258 -0.26 10.94 8.55
N LEU A 259 0.19 11.46 7.41
CA LEU A 259 0.54 10.64 6.26
C LEU A 259 1.74 9.77 6.68
N VAL A 260 1.47 8.50 6.97
CA VAL A 260 2.51 7.53 7.28
C VAL A 260 3.15 7.10 5.97
N ASN A 261 4.38 7.54 5.71
CA ASN A 261 5.16 7.02 4.58
C ASN A 261 5.58 5.60 4.94
N THR A 262 5.00 4.61 4.27
CA THR A 262 5.31 3.20 4.48
C THR A 262 6.47 2.85 3.55
N ALA A 263 7.65 2.60 4.12
CA ALA A 263 8.85 2.31 3.34
C ALA A 263 8.83 0.87 2.81
N TYR A 264 8.28 -0.04 3.62
CA TYR A 264 8.16 -1.46 3.32
C TYR A 264 6.86 -2.00 3.90
N GLU A 265 6.17 -2.82 3.12
CA GLU A 265 4.99 -3.57 3.53
C GLU A 265 5.04 -4.99 2.96
N THR A 266 4.89 -6.00 3.82
CA THR A 266 4.68 -7.38 3.40
C THR A 266 3.35 -7.88 3.92
N GLU A 267 2.52 -8.40 3.03
CA GLU A 267 1.20 -8.95 3.33
C GLU A 267 1.13 -10.42 2.88
N THR A 268 0.83 -11.31 3.82
CA THR A 268 0.51 -12.72 3.55
C THR A 268 -0.97 -12.93 3.83
N THR A 269 -1.72 -13.39 2.83
CA THR A 269 -3.15 -13.70 2.91
C THR A 269 -3.36 -15.20 2.70
N ILE A 270 -4.06 -15.84 3.64
CA ILE A 270 -4.42 -17.26 3.63
C ILE A 270 -5.94 -17.31 3.55
N HIS A 271 -6.48 -17.93 2.51
CA HIS A 271 -7.92 -18.02 2.28
C HIS A 271 -8.31 -19.49 2.13
N MET A 272 -9.04 -19.98 3.13
CA MET A 272 -9.59 -21.34 3.14
C MET A 272 -10.87 -21.37 2.33
N ILE A 273 -10.89 -22.17 1.27
CA ILE A 273 -11.99 -22.20 0.31
C ILE A 273 -13.18 -22.93 0.90
N GLY A 274 -14.37 -22.34 0.78
CA GLY A 274 -15.63 -23.00 1.15
C GLY A 274 -16.48 -23.37 -0.06
N GLU A 275 -17.57 -24.10 0.20
CA GLU A 275 -18.42 -24.71 -0.83
C GLU A 275 -19.08 -23.71 -1.79
N ASN A 276 -19.27 -22.47 -1.34
CA ASN A 276 -19.93 -21.40 -2.13
C ASN A 276 -18.96 -20.62 -3.03
N GLU A 277 -17.66 -20.86 -2.91
CA GLU A 277 -16.63 -20.20 -3.71
C GLU A 277 -16.24 -21.14 -4.83
N SER A 278 -16.31 -20.74 -6.11
CA SER A 278 -15.99 -21.62 -7.24
C SER A 278 -14.53 -22.14 -7.16
N PRO A 279 -14.28 -23.37 -6.65
CA PRO A 279 -12.93 -23.87 -6.46
C PRO A 279 -12.45 -24.54 -7.74
N ARG A 280 -11.13 -24.63 -7.94
CA ARG A 280 -10.58 -25.66 -8.83
C ARG A 280 -10.78 -27.04 -8.19
N GLU A 281 -10.83 -28.09 -8.99
CA GLU A 281 -11.03 -29.45 -8.48
C GLU A 281 -9.97 -29.80 -7.41
N GLY A 282 -10.43 -30.12 -6.20
CA GLY A 282 -9.58 -30.44 -5.05
C GLY A 282 -8.84 -29.26 -4.42
N GLU A 283 -9.10 -28.02 -4.82
CA GLU A 283 -8.52 -26.81 -4.20
C GLU A 283 -9.13 -26.57 -2.81
N PHE A 284 -8.27 -26.36 -1.80
CA PHE A 284 -8.73 -26.09 -0.43
C PHE A 284 -8.19 -24.79 0.16
N LEU A 285 -7.11 -24.24 -0.41
CA LEU A 285 -6.42 -23.07 0.12
C LEU A 285 -5.88 -22.20 -1.01
N ARG A 286 -6.10 -20.89 -0.90
CA ARG A 286 -5.40 -19.86 -1.67
C ARG A 286 -4.45 -19.09 -0.77
N LEU A 287 -3.21 -18.91 -1.22
CA LEU A 287 -2.18 -18.15 -0.53
C LEU A 287 -1.74 -16.98 -1.41
N GLY A 288 -1.92 -15.76 -0.92
CA GLY A 288 -1.40 -14.54 -1.55
C GLY A 288 -0.25 -13.98 -0.72
N ILE A 289 0.86 -13.65 -1.36
CA ILE A 289 1.99 -12.97 -0.72
C ILE A 289 2.27 -11.71 -1.54
N GLN A 290 2.27 -10.54 -0.91
CA GLN A 290 2.52 -9.26 -1.55
C GLN A 290 3.58 -8.49 -0.76
N LYS A 291 4.69 -8.14 -1.41
CA LYS A 291 5.70 -7.23 -0.86
C LYS A 291 5.69 -5.93 -1.63
N THR A 292 5.72 -4.81 -0.92
CA THR A 292 5.74 -3.45 -1.46
C THR A 292 6.93 -2.72 -0.87
N VAL A 293 7.74 -2.09 -1.73
CA VAL A 293 8.94 -1.33 -1.33
C VAL A 293 8.90 0.06 -1.98
N GLU A 294 8.87 1.12 -1.18
CA GLU A 294 8.90 2.49 -1.68
C GLU A 294 10.33 3.06 -1.73
N LYS A 295 10.88 3.25 -2.94
CA LYS A 295 12.26 3.75 -3.16
C LYS A 295 12.49 5.24 -2.82
N SER A 296 11.49 5.97 -2.31
CA SER A 296 11.52 7.45 -2.27
C SER A 296 12.39 8.09 -1.18
N ALA A 297 13.10 7.32 -0.34
CA ALA A 297 13.88 7.88 0.76
C ALA A 297 15.29 7.24 0.91
N GLN A 298 16.17 7.46 -0.08
CA GLN A 298 17.61 7.08 0.03
C GLN A 298 18.29 7.63 1.30
N ALA A 299 17.83 8.76 1.86
CA ALA A 299 18.41 9.36 3.06
C ALA A 299 18.04 8.66 4.38
N HIS A 300 16.98 7.85 4.43
CA HIS A 300 16.53 7.16 5.65
C HIS A 300 16.76 5.64 5.59
N LEU A 301 17.37 5.17 4.51
CA LEU A 301 17.60 3.76 4.25
C LEU A 301 18.52 3.14 5.31
N SER A 302 19.54 3.87 5.77
CA SER A 302 20.47 3.41 6.80
C SER A 302 19.81 3.31 8.18
N LEU A 303 18.99 4.27 8.59
CA LEU A 303 18.23 4.21 9.85
C LEU A 303 17.24 3.02 9.86
N GLN A 304 16.57 2.79 8.72
CA GLN A 304 15.65 1.67 8.57
C GLN A 304 16.38 0.32 8.64
N VAL A 305 17.55 0.21 8.02
CA VAL A 305 18.39 -1.00 8.08
C VAL A 305 18.87 -1.25 9.51
N ASP A 306 19.36 -0.23 10.21
CA ASP A 306 19.81 -0.36 11.60
C ASP A 306 18.65 -0.80 12.51
N PHE A 307 17.48 -0.16 12.40
CA PHE A 307 16.32 -0.53 13.20
C PHE A 307 15.80 -1.93 12.86
N TYR A 308 15.79 -2.29 11.58
CA TYR A 308 15.42 -3.63 11.13
C TYR A 308 16.37 -4.70 11.70
N ASN A 309 17.69 -4.49 11.57
CA ASN A 309 18.70 -5.40 12.10
C ASN A 309 18.55 -5.52 13.61
N LEU A 310 18.26 -4.42 14.29
CA LEU A 310 17.98 -4.41 15.73
C LEU A 310 16.77 -5.28 16.08
N LEU A 311 15.64 -5.12 15.38
CA LEU A 311 14.44 -5.94 15.59
C LEU A 311 14.71 -7.41 15.34
N LYS A 312 15.50 -7.73 14.30
CA LYS A 312 15.94 -9.09 14.02
C LYS A 312 16.75 -9.65 15.19
N ILE A 313 17.77 -8.96 15.69
CA ILE A 313 18.59 -9.54 16.77
C ILE A 313 17.90 -9.54 18.14
N THR A 314 16.89 -8.69 18.38
CA THR A 314 16.25 -8.52 19.70
C THR A 314 14.89 -9.19 19.84
N LEU A 315 13.95 -8.94 18.91
CA LEU A 315 12.53 -9.25 19.10
C LEU A 315 11.98 -10.30 18.12
N LEU A 316 12.54 -10.39 16.90
CA LEU A 316 11.93 -11.08 15.74
C LEU A 316 12.90 -11.99 14.96
N SER A 317 13.91 -12.52 15.64
CA SER A 317 15.12 -13.18 15.10
C SER A 317 14.97 -14.21 13.99
N THR A 318 13.91 -15.02 14.01
CA THR A 318 13.70 -16.12 13.04
C THR A 318 12.59 -15.81 12.02
N GLU A 319 12.06 -14.58 12.03
CA GLU A 319 10.86 -14.21 11.27
C GLU A 319 11.09 -13.09 10.28
N LEU A 320 11.98 -12.16 10.59
CA LEU A 320 12.30 -11.06 9.71
C LEU A 320 13.42 -11.43 8.73
N GLU A 321 13.08 -11.45 7.44
CA GLU A 321 14.03 -11.39 6.33
C GLU A 321 13.64 -10.28 5.36
N TYR A 322 14.63 -9.45 5.00
CA TYR A 322 14.45 -8.23 4.22
C TYR A 322 15.34 -8.28 3.00
N THR A 323 14.72 -8.20 1.82
CA THR A 323 15.38 -8.13 0.52
C THR A 323 15.07 -6.77 -0.11
N TYR A 324 16.12 -6.00 -0.40
CA TYR A 324 15.97 -4.71 -1.06
C TYR A 324 15.59 -4.89 -2.53
N GLY A 325 14.64 -4.09 -3.01
CA GLY A 325 14.69 -3.59 -4.39
C GLY A 325 13.56 -3.95 -5.34
N MET A 326 12.65 -4.86 -4.98
CA MET A 326 11.53 -5.28 -5.84
C MET A 326 10.24 -5.42 -5.03
N SER A 327 9.13 -4.91 -5.59
CA SER A 327 7.80 -5.26 -5.09
C SER A 327 7.34 -6.50 -5.85
N ASN A 328 6.90 -7.53 -5.15
CA ASN A 328 6.42 -8.76 -5.78
C ASN A 328 5.06 -9.17 -5.22
N LYS A 329 4.28 -9.86 -6.03
CA LYS A 329 3.03 -10.48 -5.61
C LYS A 329 2.95 -11.88 -6.17
N THR A 330 2.78 -12.87 -5.31
CA THR A 330 2.68 -14.28 -5.68
C THR A 330 1.37 -14.82 -5.16
N ASN A 331 0.53 -15.36 -6.04
CA ASN A 331 -0.70 -16.05 -5.68
C ASN A 331 -0.54 -17.53 -5.97
N MET A 332 -0.89 -18.37 -5.00
CA MET A 332 -0.77 -19.81 -5.07
C MET A 332 -2.09 -20.47 -4.68
N SER A 333 -2.38 -21.61 -5.32
CA SER A 333 -3.51 -22.49 -4.97
C SER A 333 -2.97 -23.83 -4.52
N PHE A 334 -3.48 -24.34 -3.40
CA PHE A 334 -3.10 -25.62 -2.81
C PHE A 334 -4.28 -26.59 -2.86
N TYR A 335 -3.96 -27.86 -3.10
CA TYR A 335 -4.91 -28.93 -3.34
C TYR A 335 -4.85 -30.00 -2.25
N GLU A 336 -5.88 -30.82 -2.13
CA GLU A 336 -5.96 -31.88 -1.11
C GLU A 336 -4.75 -32.84 -1.14
N SER A 337 -4.13 -33.04 -2.31
CA SER A 337 -2.86 -33.78 -2.44
C SER A 337 -1.71 -33.14 -1.65
N ASP A 338 -1.69 -31.82 -1.56
CA ASP A 338 -0.61 -31.04 -0.95
C ASP A 338 -0.65 -31.13 0.58
N LYS A 339 -1.82 -31.35 1.19
CA LYS A 339 -1.91 -31.60 2.64
C LYS A 339 -1.03 -32.78 3.04
N LYS A 340 -1.11 -33.88 2.28
CA LYS A 340 -0.28 -35.08 2.53
C LYS A 340 1.20 -34.79 2.36
N LEU A 341 1.58 -33.96 1.37
CA LEU A 341 2.97 -33.56 1.14
C LEU A 341 3.50 -32.69 2.29
N ILE A 342 2.73 -31.69 2.73
CA ILE A 342 3.11 -30.81 3.85
C ILE A 342 3.23 -31.61 5.16
N SER A 343 2.35 -32.57 5.41
CA SER A 343 2.43 -33.38 6.64
C SER A 343 3.57 -34.41 6.63
N ARG A 344 3.92 -34.99 5.47
CA ARG A 344 4.88 -36.11 5.37
C ARG A 344 6.29 -35.71 4.94
N SER A 345 6.45 -34.64 4.17
CA SER A 345 7.74 -34.22 3.63
C SER A 345 8.28 -33.02 4.38
N HIS A 346 9.44 -33.18 5.02
CA HIS A 346 10.13 -32.10 5.72
C HIS A 346 10.34 -30.88 4.82
N LYS A 347 10.80 -31.09 3.58
CA LYS A 347 11.07 -30.02 2.61
C LYS A 347 9.81 -29.23 2.24
N HIS A 348 8.70 -29.91 1.99
CA HIS A 348 7.42 -29.24 1.69
C HIS A 348 6.91 -28.48 2.92
N ARG A 349 7.05 -29.05 4.12
CA ARG A 349 6.65 -28.40 5.36
C ARG A 349 7.45 -27.13 5.64
N GLU A 350 8.76 -27.17 5.44
CA GLU A 350 9.64 -26.00 5.61
C GLU A 350 9.37 -24.93 4.57
N GLU A 351 9.21 -25.30 3.29
CA GLU A 351 8.87 -24.34 2.24
C GLU A 351 7.50 -23.71 2.48
N PHE A 352 6.50 -24.50 2.89
CA PHE A 352 5.19 -23.97 3.26
C PHE A 352 5.26 -23.03 4.46
N ALA A 353 6.01 -23.39 5.51
CA ALA A 353 6.24 -22.49 6.65
C ALA A 353 6.93 -21.18 6.23
N SER A 354 7.87 -21.25 5.31
CA SER A 354 8.56 -20.09 4.71
C SER A 354 7.56 -19.18 3.96
N LEU A 355 6.70 -19.79 3.14
CA LEU A 355 5.65 -19.09 2.41
C LEU A 355 4.65 -18.38 3.34
N LEU A 356 4.23 -19.02 4.44
CA LEU A 356 3.36 -18.40 5.45
C LEU A 356 4.01 -17.18 6.13
N LYS A 357 5.34 -17.13 6.19
CA LYS A 357 6.13 -15.97 6.64
C LYS A 357 6.36 -14.93 5.54
N GLY A 358 5.69 -15.05 4.39
CA GLY A 358 5.79 -14.09 3.27
C GLY A 358 7.01 -14.29 2.38
N LYS A 359 7.69 -15.44 2.43
CA LYS A 359 8.90 -15.70 1.64
C LYS A 359 8.56 -16.48 0.35
N ALA A 360 8.33 -15.73 -0.74
CA ALA A 360 7.96 -16.28 -2.04
C ALA A 360 9.09 -16.25 -3.11
N GLU A 361 10.32 -15.89 -2.75
CA GLU A 361 11.42 -15.68 -3.69
C GLU A 361 12.02 -16.98 -4.24
N GLU A 362 11.95 -18.07 -3.47
CA GLU A 362 12.49 -19.38 -3.84
C GLU A 362 11.45 -20.50 -3.64
N VAL A 363 10.41 -20.49 -4.48
CA VAL A 363 9.40 -21.57 -4.50
C VAL A 363 9.90 -22.72 -5.38
N ASN A 364 10.30 -23.82 -4.74
CA ASN A 364 10.91 -24.97 -5.39
C ASN A 364 9.95 -26.15 -5.45
N ASN A 365 9.47 -26.62 -4.30
CA ASN A 365 8.60 -27.78 -4.18
C ASN A 365 7.14 -27.44 -4.59
N PHE A 366 6.70 -26.20 -4.42
CA PHE A 366 5.34 -25.76 -4.79
C PHE A 366 5.26 -24.93 -6.06
N LYS A 367 6.23 -25.07 -6.98
CA LYS A 367 6.26 -24.28 -8.22
C LYS A 367 5.00 -24.43 -9.06
N LYS A 368 4.39 -25.63 -9.06
CA LYS A 368 3.14 -25.92 -9.78
C LYS A 368 1.90 -25.29 -9.14
N ASN A 369 2.00 -24.86 -7.88
CA ASN A 369 0.92 -24.21 -7.15
C ASN A 369 0.84 -22.72 -7.43
N ILE A 370 1.87 -22.13 -8.06
CA ILE A 370 1.87 -20.72 -8.44
C ILE A 370 0.85 -20.53 -9.58
N VAL A 371 -0.22 -19.81 -9.28
CA VAL A 371 -1.25 -19.41 -10.26
C VAL A 371 -0.83 -18.15 -10.99
N SER A 372 -0.25 -17.21 -10.25
CA SER A 372 0.29 -15.98 -10.82
C SER A 372 1.45 -15.44 -9.99
N ALA A 373 2.48 -14.92 -10.65
CA ALA A 373 3.53 -14.12 -10.04
C ALA A 373 3.63 -12.77 -10.76
N GLU A 374 3.73 -11.69 -10.00
CA GLU A 374 3.84 -10.32 -10.48
C GLU A 374 5.07 -9.68 -9.86
N GLU A 375 5.97 -9.15 -10.67
CA GLU A 375 7.15 -8.41 -10.24
C GLU A 375 7.06 -6.97 -10.72
N ARG A 376 7.29 -6.02 -9.82
CA ARG A 376 7.22 -4.59 -10.09
C ARG A 376 8.54 -3.91 -9.78
N ILE A 377 9.06 -3.20 -10.78
CA ILE A 377 10.28 -2.40 -10.67
C ILE A 377 9.91 -0.94 -10.93
N ASN A 378 9.96 -0.12 -9.88
CA ASN A 378 9.73 1.32 -9.97
C ASN A 378 11.05 2.09 -10.15
N GLU A 379 11.07 3.00 -11.10
CA GLU A 379 12.10 4.02 -11.31
C GLU A 379 11.49 5.42 -11.12
N ASN A 380 11.99 6.14 -10.13
CA ASN A 380 11.46 7.44 -9.72
C ASN A 380 12.40 8.58 -10.11
N LEU A 381 11.91 9.52 -10.91
CA LEU A 381 12.59 10.77 -11.25
C LEU A 381 11.82 11.96 -10.65
N ASN A 382 12.25 12.38 -9.46
CA ASN A 382 11.70 13.53 -8.74
C ASN A 382 12.59 14.77 -8.94
N SER A 383 12.07 15.82 -9.57
CA SER A 383 12.80 17.11 -9.69
C SER A 383 12.36 18.07 -8.58
N ARG A 384 13.03 18.01 -7.42
CA ARG A 384 12.77 18.90 -6.26
C ARG A 384 13.03 20.38 -6.59
N PHE A 385 13.98 20.68 -7.47
CA PHE A 385 14.32 22.05 -7.91
C PHE A 385 13.21 22.76 -8.71
N SER A 386 12.32 22.01 -9.37
CA SER A 386 11.25 22.59 -10.18
C SER A 386 10.16 23.31 -9.35
N ALA A 387 9.96 22.92 -8.10
CA ALA A 387 9.02 23.58 -7.19
C ALA A 387 9.49 24.98 -6.78
N LEU A 388 10.80 25.15 -6.58
CA LEU A 388 11.41 26.42 -6.17
C LEU A 388 11.30 27.49 -7.26
N LEU A 389 11.49 27.09 -8.52
CA LEU A 389 11.53 28.03 -9.67
C LEU A 389 10.15 28.30 -10.29
N PHE A 390 9.24 27.31 -10.28
CA PHE A 390 7.98 27.39 -11.05
C PHE A 390 6.72 27.19 -10.19
N GLY A 391 6.85 27.00 -8.88
CA GLY A 391 5.72 26.82 -7.96
C GLY A 391 4.91 25.53 -8.19
N SER A 392 5.49 24.55 -8.90
CA SER A 392 4.87 23.25 -9.16
C SER A 392 5.89 22.13 -9.05
N LEU A 393 5.56 21.06 -8.32
CA LEU A 393 6.34 19.82 -8.34
C LEU A 393 5.94 19.01 -9.57
N LYS A 394 6.95 18.43 -10.24
CA LYS A 394 6.75 17.47 -11.32
C LYS A 394 7.43 16.16 -10.94
N LYS A 395 6.65 15.08 -10.89
CA LYS A 395 7.13 13.71 -10.68
C LYS A 395 6.91 12.93 -11.98
N LYS A 396 7.94 12.20 -12.40
CA LYS A 396 7.84 11.19 -13.47
C LYS A 396 8.29 9.87 -12.88
N GLU A 397 7.54 8.83 -13.15
CA GLU A 397 7.84 7.49 -12.67
C GLU A 397 7.54 6.51 -13.80
N THR A 398 8.40 5.51 -13.94
CA THR A 398 8.18 4.37 -14.81
C THR A 398 8.19 3.14 -13.93
N GLU A 399 7.15 2.33 -14.07
CA GLU A 399 6.98 1.06 -13.39
C GLU A 399 6.99 -0.03 -14.46
N GLN A 400 7.90 -0.99 -14.35
CA GLN A 400 7.83 -2.22 -15.14
C GLN A 400 7.08 -3.26 -14.31
N VAL A 401 6.09 -3.91 -14.89
CA VAL A 401 5.29 -4.96 -14.27
C VAL A 401 5.44 -6.23 -15.09
N LYS A 402 6.13 -7.23 -14.58
CA LYS A 402 6.21 -8.56 -15.19
C LYS A 402 5.17 -9.45 -14.55
N ILE A 403 4.26 -10.02 -15.33
CA ILE A 403 3.23 -10.95 -14.86
C ILE A 403 3.47 -12.30 -15.53
N VAL A 404 3.64 -13.33 -14.72
CA VAL A 404 3.64 -14.73 -15.16
C VAL A 404 2.35 -15.36 -14.67
N LYS A 405 1.51 -15.81 -15.59
CA LYS A 405 0.22 -16.43 -15.30
C LYS A 405 -0.01 -17.64 -16.18
N ASP A 406 -0.32 -18.78 -15.58
CA ASP A 406 -0.56 -20.05 -16.27
C ASP A 406 0.54 -20.40 -17.31
N GLY A 407 1.79 -20.09 -16.99
CA GLY A 407 2.96 -20.32 -17.86
C GLY A 407 3.21 -19.25 -18.94
N VAL A 408 2.31 -18.28 -19.10
CA VAL A 408 2.46 -17.15 -20.01
C VAL A 408 3.10 -15.98 -19.28
N GLU A 409 4.27 -15.55 -19.76
CA GLU A 409 4.95 -14.34 -19.27
C GLU A 409 4.55 -13.14 -20.14
N LYS A 410 4.05 -12.09 -19.50
CA LYS A 410 3.86 -10.78 -20.12
C LYS A 410 4.58 -9.70 -19.31
N ILE A 411 5.17 -8.76 -20.02
CA ILE A 411 5.78 -7.58 -19.42
C ILE A 411 4.91 -6.39 -19.79
N PHE A 412 4.60 -5.57 -18.81
CA PHE A 412 3.88 -4.32 -18.96
C PHE A 412 4.75 -3.18 -18.45
N PHE A 413 4.46 -2.00 -18.94
CA PHE A 413 5.05 -0.77 -18.44
C PHE A 413 3.95 0.21 -18.08
N LYS A 414 4.19 0.95 -17.01
CA LYS A 414 3.32 2.01 -16.54
C LYS A 414 4.10 3.30 -16.40
N HIS A 415 3.65 4.29 -17.16
CA HIS A 415 4.30 5.57 -17.29
C HIS A 415 3.48 6.65 -16.60
N TYR A 416 4.01 7.18 -15.51
CA TYR A 416 3.40 8.25 -14.75
C TYR A 416 3.98 9.62 -15.10
N ALA A 417 3.11 10.62 -15.12
CA ALA A 417 3.48 12.02 -15.09
C ALA A 417 2.54 12.77 -14.15
N GLU A 418 3.07 13.28 -13.05
CA GLU A 418 2.33 14.01 -12.04
C GLU A 418 2.80 15.47 -11.98
N SER A 419 1.84 16.38 -11.83
CA SER A 419 2.09 17.78 -11.55
C SER A 419 1.25 18.21 -10.36
N VAL A 420 1.93 18.66 -9.31
CA VAL A 420 1.30 19.25 -8.12
C VAL A 420 1.52 20.75 -8.14
N LYS A 421 0.45 21.54 -7.99
CA LYS A 421 0.47 23.00 -7.89
C LYS A 421 -0.02 23.42 -6.52
N TYR A 422 0.83 24.08 -5.76
CA TYR A 422 0.47 24.63 -4.46
C TYR A 422 -0.21 25.98 -4.60
N VAL A 423 -1.30 26.22 -3.88
CA VAL A 423 -2.06 27.48 -3.94
C VAL A 423 -1.68 28.34 -2.72
N GLN A 424 -0.45 28.87 -2.71
CA GLN A 424 0.07 29.70 -1.62
C GLN A 424 0.59 31.06 -2.12
N SER A 425 0.63 32.07 -1.24
CA SER A 425 1.25 33.37 -1.52
C SER A 425 2.77 33.22 -1.63
N LEU A 426 3.42 34.06 -2.42
CA LEU A 426 4.89 34.02 -2.63
C LEU A 426 5.68 34.12 -1.32
N TRP A 427 5.17 34.85 -0.33
CA TRP A 427 5.82 35.04 0.97
C TRP A 427 5.72 33.81 1.89
N SER A 428 4.60 33.10 1.91
CA SER A 428 4.49 31.83 2.68
C SER A 428 5.30 30.70 2.04
N ARG A 429 5.51 30.76 0.71
CA ARG A 429 6.39 29.84 -0.02
C ARG A 429 7.85 30.04 0.37
N LEU A 430 8.34 31.28 0.42
CA LEU A 430 9.75 31.56 0.75
C LEU A 430 10.06 31.26 2.22
N THR A 431 9.20 31.63 3.17
CA THR A 431 9.43 31.36 4.59
C THR A 431 9.34 29.88 4.93
N GLY A 432 8.39 29.14 4.33
CA GLY A 432 8.32 27.69 4.46
C GLY A 432 9.53 26.96 3.88
N ILE A 433 10.09 27.43 2.76
CA ILE A 433 11.25 26.80 2.13
C ILE A 433 12.56 27.08 2.88
N VAL A 434 12.75 28.29 3.43
CA VAL A 434 13.95 28.63 4.21
C VAL A 434 13.96 27.92 5.56
N LEU A 435 12.80 27.79 6.23
CA LEU A 435 12.67 27.01 7.46
C LEU A 435 12.75 25.49 7.21
N ASN A 436 12.16 24.97 6.12
CA ASN A 436 12.27 23.55 5.77
C ASN A 436 13.69 23.13 5.35
N LYS A 437 14.54 24.06 4.90
CA LYS A 437 15.96 23.79 4.61
C LYS A 437 16.83 23.71 5.87
N LEU A 438 16.37 24.26 6.99
CA LEU A 438 17.07 24.26 8.28
C LEU A 438 16.57 23.16 9.23
N PHE A 439 15.36 22.62 9.01
CA PHE A 439 14.71 21.70 9.97
C PHE A 439 14.04 20.44 9.36
N ASP A 440 14.26 20.11 8.09
CA ASP A 440 13.77 18.84 7.48
C ASP A 440 12.25 18.55 7.70
N TRP A 441 11.43 19.60 7.68
CA TRP A 441 9.99 19.51 7.91
C TRP A 441 9.21 18.97 6.70
N ASN A 442 8.32 18.01 6.97
CA ASN A 442 7.48 17.32 5.99
C ASN A 442 6.48 18.31 5.30
N PRO A 443 6.45 18.40 3.95
CA PRO A 443 5.67 19.40 3.21
C PRO A 443 4.13 19.25 3.31
N ALA A 444 3.61 18.19 3.92
CA ALA A 444 2.17 17.98 4.03
C ALA A 444 1.49 18.88 5.09
N VAL A 445 2.19 19.28 6.15
CA VAL A 445 1.58 20.01 7.28
C VAL A 445 1.51 21.53 7.05
N ALA A 446 2.20 22.06 6.04
CA ALA A 446 2.26 23.50 5.77
C ALA A 446 1.35 24.00 4.64
N ASN A 447 0.63 23.12 3.90
CA ASN A 447 -0.06 23.52 2.68
C ASN A 447 -1.55 23.84 2.87
N ALA A 448 -1.91 25.12 2.70
CA ALA A 448 -3.30 25.58 2.80
C ALA A 448 -4.23 24.99 1.71
N SER A 449 -3.68 24.69 0.52
CA SER A 449 -4.37 24.02 -0.57
C SER A 449 -3.42 23.54 -1.68
N GLU A 450 -3.76 22.40 -2.29
CA GLU A 450 -3.05 21.82 -3.43
C GLU A 450 -4.00 21.38 -4.56
N SER A 451 -3.48 21.39 -5.78
CA SER A 451 -4.14 20.82 -6.96
C SER A 451 -3.17 19.90 -7.67
N LYS A 452 -3.60 18.68 -7.95
CA LYS A 452 -2.76 17.62 -8.51
C LYS A 452 -3.40 17.09 -9.80
N LYS A 453 -2.59 16.97 -10.84
CA LYS A 453 -2.96 16.30 -12.10
C LYS A 453 -1.97 15.18 -12.37
N LYS A 454 -2.46 13.96 -12.57
CA LYS A 454 -1.66 12.76 -12.85
C LYS A 454 -2.15 12.14 -14.16
N LEU A 455 -1.20 11.84 -15.05
CA LEU A 455 -1.41 11.02 -16.25
C LEU A 455 -0.69 9.69 -16.00
N ALA A 456 -1.38 8.59 -16.22
CA ALA A 456 -0.82 7.25 -16.26
C ALA A 456 -1.14 6.61 -17.62
N ILE A 457 -0.14 6.01 -18.25
CA ILE A 457 -0.30 5.17 -19.44
C ILE A 457 0.23 3.80 -19.08
N GLU A 458 -0.59 2.77 -19.17
CA GLU A 458 -0.22 1.37 -18.99
C GLU A 458 -0.20 0.69 -20.35
N PHE A 459 0.82 -0.13 -20.65
CA PHE A 459 0.91 -0.83 -21.93
C PHE A 459 1.64 -2.17 -21.84
N GLU A 460 1.28 -3.10 -22.70
CA GLU A 460 1.97 -4.38 -22.91
C GLU A 460 3.27 -4.13 -23.71
N TYR A 461 4.39 -4.73 -23.27
CA TYR A 461 5.67 -4.64 -23.96
C TYR A 461 5.71 -5.62 -25.13
N MET A 462 5.97 -5.09 -26.33
CA MET A 462 6.07 -5.87 -27.55
C MET A 462 7.50 -5.86 -28.08
N LYS A 463 8.20 -6.98 -27.88
CA LYS A 463 9.63 -7.13 -28.22
C LYS A 463 9.94 -6.74 -29.66
N ASP A 464 9.05 -7.07 -30.59
CA ASP A 464 9.25 -6.85 -32.03
C ASP A 464 9.04 -5.39 -32.47
N LEU A 465 8.33 -4.58 -31.68
CA LEU A 465 8.09 -3.17 -31.98
C LEU A 465 9.14 -2.25 -31.33
N GLY A 466 9.71 -2.70 -30.21
CA GLY A 466 10.63 -1.93 -29.37
C GLY A 466 9.91 -1.14 -28.27
N GLU A 467 10.65 -0.29 -27.56
CA GLU A 467 10.15 0.40 -26.36
C GLU A 467 8.96 1.34 -26.66
N ALA A 468 7.95 1.29 -25.77
CA ALA A 468 6.80 2.19 -25.73
C ALA A 468 6.00 2.28 -27.04
N LYS A 469 5.83 1.14 -27.73
CA LYS A 469 5.00 1.02 -28.93
C LYS A 469 4.07 -0.18 -28.82
N VAL A 470 2.89 -0.04 -29.40
CA VAL A 470 1.84 -1.06 -29.44
C VAL A 470 1.12 -1.05 -30.79
N ASP A 471 0.74 -2.21 -31.27
CA ASP A 471 0.05 -2.42 -32.55
C ASP A 471 -1.46 -2.17 -32.47
N SER A 472 -2.06 -2.24 -31.28
CA SER A 472 -3.50 -2.02 -31.09
C SER A 472 -3.87 -1.30 -29.79
N SER A 473 -5.08 -0.73 -29.76
CA SER A 473 -5.58 0.07 -28.64
C SER A 473 -5.96 -0.72 -27.40
N ASP A 474 -6.17 -2.04 -27.50
CA ASP A 474 -6.37 -2.95 -26.37
C ASP A 474 -5.06 -3.25 -25.61
N LYS A 475 -3.90 -2.95 -26.21
CA LYS A 475 -2.56 -3.15 -25.63
C LYS A 475 -2.08 -1.99 -24.79
N PHE A 476 -2.83 -0.89 -24.71
CA PHE A 476 -2.55 0.17 -23.76
C PHE A 476 -3.82 0.81 -23.19
N SER A 477 -3.67 1.50 -22.06
CA SER A 477 -4.77 2.21 -21.41
C SER A 477 -4.28 3.53 -20.83
N VAL A 478 -5.19 4.49 -20.71
CA VAL A 478 -4.87 5.84 -20.24
C VAL A 478 -5.75 6.18 -19.06
N THR A 479 -5.12 6.58 -17.97
CA THR A 479 -5.80 7.11 -16.79
C THR A 479 -5.36 8.55 -16.54
N LEU A 480 -6.35 9.43 -16.39
CA LEU A 480 -6.18 10.84 -16.08
C LEU A 480 -6.80 11.12 -14.71
N THR A 481 -6.01 11.54 -13.74
CA THR A 481 -6.48 11.90 -12.40
C THR A 481 -6.32 13.40 -12.17
N SER A 482 -7.35 14.03 -11.63
CA SER A 482 -7.36 15.43 -11.24
C SER A 482 -7.91 15.52 -9.82
N SER A 483 -7.09 16.01 -8.87
CA SER A 483 -7.53 16.21 -7.50
C SER A 483 -7.28 17.63 -7.00
N TYR A 484 -8.11 18.03 -6.05
CA TYR A 484 -8.02 19.30 -5.34
C TYR A 484 -8.23 19.08 -3.85
N GLN A 485 -7.30 19.58 -3.04
CA GLN A 485 -7.39 19.50 -1.59
C GLN A 485 -7.24 20.90 -0.98
N ALA A 486 -8.00 21.14 0.09
CA ALA A 486 -7.87 22.35 0.90
C ALA A 486 -8.12 22.03 2.37
N SER A 487 -7.17 22.41 3.24
CA SER A 487 -7.28 22.15 4.67
C SER A 487 -8.33 23.02 5.35
N LYS A 488 -8.54 24.25 4.87
CA LYS A 488 -9.52 25.20 5.42
C LYS A 488 -10.21 26.00 4.33
N THR A 489 -11.55 26.09 4.39
CA THR A 489 -12.37 26.87 3.43
C THR A 489 -13.43 27.78 4.05
N HIS A 490 -13.52 27.81 5.39
CA HIS A 490 -14.64 28.44 6.11
C HIS A 490 -14.48 29.95 6.35
N ARG A 491 -13.25 30.47 6.46
CA ARG A 491 -12.99 31.90 6.75
C ARG A 491 -13.12 32.76 5.48
N TRP A 492 -13.32 34.06 5.65
CA TRP A 492 -13.52 34.98 4.51
C TRP A 492 -12.29 35.01 3.58
N TRP A 493 -11.09 35.02 4.15
CA TRP A 493 -9.82 34.96 3.41
C TRP A 493 -9.51 33.59 2.79
N HIS A 494 -10.30 32.55 3.09
CA HIS A 494 -10.25 31.26 2.39
C HIS A 494 -11.17 31.23 1.16
N GLY A 495 -11.74 32.38 0.77
CA GLY A 495 -12.68 32.48 -0.34
C GLY A 495 -12.13 31.96 -1.68
N HIS A 496 -10.83 32.16 -1.97
CA HIS A 496 -10.21 31.63 -3.18
C HIS A 496 -10.05 30.11 -3.17
N TYR A 497 -9.79 29.49 -2.01
CA TYR A 497 -9.78 28.02 -1.87
C TYR A 497 -11.17 27.45 -2.10
N ARG A 498 -12.18 28.07 -1.49
CA ARG A 498 -13.59 27.69 -1.68
C ARG A 498 -14.01 27.81 -3.16
N ARG A 499 -13.62 28.90 -3.85
CA ARG A 499 -13.88 29.07 -5.29
C ARG A 499 -13.21 27.97 -6.13
N LYS A 500 -11.98 27.58 -5.80
CA LYS A 500 -11.30 26.49 -6.52
C LYS A 500 -11.95 25.13 -6.29
N ALA A 501 -12.33 24.81 -5.05
CA ALA A 501 -13.09 23.60 -4.75
C ALA A 501 -14.38 23.54 -5.57
N ARG A 502 -15.11 24.67 -5.59
CA ARG A 502 -16.36 24.81 -6.34
C ARG A 502 -16.17 24.57 -7.83
N ASN A 503 -15.18 25.23 -8.44
CA ASN A 503 -14.88 25.04 -9.85
C ASN A 503 -14.47 23.60 -10.15
N HIS A 504 -13.70 22.95 -9.26
CA HIS A 504 -13.33 21.54 -9.45
C HIS A 504 -14.55 20.60 -9.35
N LEU A 505 -15.47 20.84 -8.40
CA LEU A 505 -16.74 20.11 -8.34
C LEU A 505 -17.56 20.29 -9.62
N LYS A 506 -17.68 21.52 -10.09
CA LYS A 506 -18.46 21.87 -11.28
C LYS A 506 -17.88 21.27 -12.55
N ASP A 507 -16.57 21.45 -12.76
CA ASP A 507 -15.95 21.24 -14.07
C ASP A 507 -15.28 19.85 -14.17
N MET A 508 -14.96 19.19 -13.05
CA MET A 508 -14.23 17.91 -13.06
C MET A 508 -15.03 16.76 -12.41
N THR A 509 -16.31 16.95 -12.10
CA THR A 509 -17.17 15.88 -11.55
C THR A 509 -18.55 15.92 -12.19
N ASN A 510 -19.31 14.84 -12.07
CA ASN A 510 -20.73 14.78 -12.43
C ASN A 510 -21.64 14.82 -11.19
N LEU A 511 -21.13 15.32 -10.07
CA LEU A 511 -21.92 15.49 -8.85
C LEU A 511 -23.02 16.54 -9.04
N ASP A 512 -24.14 16.34 -8.34
CA ASP A 512 -25.26 17.28 -8.31
C ASP A 512 -24.79 18.70 -7.93
N PRO A 513 -25.17 19.75 -8.67
CA PRO A 513 -24.81 21.15 -8.38
C PRO A 513 -25.12 21.62 -6.96
N LYS A 514 -25.99 20.93 -6.21
CA LYS A 514 -26.21 21.16 -4.77
C LYS A 514 -24.92 21.06 -3.96
N TYR A 515 -23.97 20.18 -4.30
CA TYR A 515 -22.72 20.05 -3.55
C TYR A 515 -21.82 21.27 -3.73
N GLU A 516 -21.77 21.86 -4.94
CA GLU A 516 -21.14 23.16 -5.17
C GLU A 516 -21.80 24.25 -4.29
N ARG A 517 -23.14 24.28 -4.23
CA ARG A 517 -23.89 25.23 -3.39
C ARG A 517 -23.60 25.02 -1.90
N MET A 518 -23.53 23.78 -1.43
CA MET A 518 -23.21 23.45 -0.03
C MET A 518 -21.79 23.87 0.35
N VAL A 519 -20.81 23.73 -0.55
CA VAL A 519 -19.45 24.25 -0.35
C VAL A 519 -19.47 25.78 -0.34
N ASN A 520 -20.18 26.41 -1.26
CA ASN A 520 -20.28 27.87 -1.36
C ASN A 520 -20.89 28.49 -0.10
N ASN A 521 -21.97 27.88 0.41
CA ASN A 521 -22.72 28.33 1.57
C ASN A 521 -22.11 27.89 2.91
N ARG A 522 -20.94 27.21 2.88
CA ARG A 522 -20.21 26.72 4.06
C ARG A 522 -20.93 25.64 4.86
N THR A 523 -21.96 25.02 4.29
CA THR A 523 -22.58 23.80 4.83
C THR A 523 -21.58 22.65 4.80
N LEU A 524 -20.78 22.58 3.73
CA LEU A 524 -19.58 21.73 3.63
C LEU A 524 -18.34 22.62 3.61
N ARG A 525 -17.38 22.33 4.49
CA ARG A 525 -16.15 23.10 4.72
C ARG A 525 -14.92 22.19 4.77
N GLY A 526 -13.76 22.80 4.59
CA GLY A 526 -12.48 22.13 4.70
C GLY A 526 -12.18 21.64 6.12
N PRO A 527 -11.41 20.56 6.31
CA PRO A 527 -10.64 19.83 5.30
C PRO A 527 -11.55 19.17 4.26
N LEU A 528 -11.23 19.41 2.99
CA LEU A 528 -11.96 18.85 1.85
C LEU A 528 -10.98 18.34 0.81
N GLU A 529 -11.41 17.28 0.12
CA GLU A 529 -10.70 16.65 -0.96
C GLU A 529 -11.68 16.26 -2.06
N ILE A 530 -11.34 16.58 -3.30
CA ILE A 530 -12.09 16.16 -4.47
C ILE A 530 -11.10 15.43 -5.36
N SER A 531 -11.39 14.17 -5.69
CA SER A 531 -10.54 13.35 -6.54
C SER A 531 -11.37 12.82 -7.69
N THR A 532 -10.93 13.13 -8.91
CA THR A 532 -11.54 12.68 -10.16
C THR A 532 -10.56 11.79 -10.88
N LYS A 533 -11.00 10.59 -11.28
CA LYS A 533 -10.28 9.64 -12.11
C LYS A 533 -11.08 9.40 -13.39
N ILE A 534 -10.41 9.58 -14.52
CA ILE A 534 -10.96 9.39 -15.86
C ILE A 534 -10.15 8.29 -16.51
N THR A 535 -10.79 7.20 -16.89
CA THR A 535 -10.18 6.08 -17.60
C THR A 535 -10.68 6.09 -19.04
N VAL A 536 -9.74 6.10 -19.99
CA VAL A 536 -10.04 5.99 -21.43
C VAL A 536 -9.94 4.54 -21.85
N LEU A 537 -10.99 4.03 -22.45
CA LEU A 537 -11.11 2.64 -22.91
C LEU A 537 -10.46 2.46 -24.29
N ALA A 538 -10.21 1.20 -24.70
CA ALA A 538 -9.61 0.87 -25.99
C ALA A 538 -10.37 1.50 -27.17
N MET A 539 -11.71 1.38 -27.18
CA MET A 539 -12.56 2.03 -28.20
C MET A 539 -12.43 3.55 -28.21
N GLY A 540 -12.10 4.17 -27.08
CA GLY A 540 -11.87 5.62 -27.02
C GLY A 540 -10.55 6.02 -27.65
N LEU A 541 -9.52 5.20 -27.48
CA LEU A 541 -8.23 5.37 -28.15
C LEU A 541 -8.36 5.13 -29.66
N ASP A 542 -9.16 4.15 -30.08
CA ASP A 542 -9.50 3.96 -31.50
C ASP A 542 -10.26 5.16 -32.05
N HIS A 543 -11.30 5.63 -31.34
CA HIS A 543 -12.02 6.84 -31.73
C HIS A 543 -11.07 8.03 -31.92
N PHE A 544 -10.12 8.22 -31.02
CA PHE A 544 -9.10 9.26 -31.15
C PHE A 544 -8.18 9.05 -32.36
N ASN A 545 -7.74 7.82 -32.62
CA ASN A 545 -6.83 7.48 -33.73
C ASN A 545 -7.49 7.59 -35.11
N PHE A 546 -8.82 7.50 -35.19
CA PHE A 546 -9.60 7.59 -36.42
C PHE A 546 -10.44 8.87 -36.52
N MET A 547 -10.27 9.82 -35.59
CA MET A 547 -10.91 11.13 -35.62
C MET A 547 -10.39 11.98 -36.79
N ASP A 548 -11.26 12.79 -37.40
CA ASP A 548 -10.85 13.75 -38.43
C ASP A 548 -9.90 14.82 -37.85
N GLU A 549 -8.88 15.20 -38.62
CA GLU A 549 -7.91 16.18 -38.16
C GLU A 549 -8.54 17.56 -37.88
N ASN A 550 -9.58 17.95 -38.61
CA ASN A 550 -10.24 19.23 -38.40
C ASN A 550 -11.02 19.23 -37.09
N ASP A 551 -11.75 18.16 -36.79
CA ASP A 551 -12.46 17.99 -35.51
C ASP A 551 -11.49 18.11 -34.32
N ALA A 552 -10.32 17.48 -34.43
CA ALA A 552 -9.28 17.59 -33.42
C ALA A 552 -8.74 19.03 -33.29
N PHE A 553 -8.56 19.74 -34.40
CA PHE A 553 -8.06 21.12 -34.39
C PHE A 553 -9.07 22.13 -33.86
N GLU A 554 -10.35 21.99 -34.19
CA GLU A 554 -11.43 22.79 -33.61
C GLU A 554 -11.43 22.66 -32.08
N GLN A 555 -11.29 21.43 -31.59
CA GLN A 555 -11.21 21.19 -30.14
C GLN A 555 -9.95 21.81 -29.51
N PHE A 556 -8.82 21.83 -30.22
CA PHE A 556 -7.61 22.50 -29.73
C PHE A 556 -7.76 24.01 -29.68
N GLU A 557 -8.47 24.59 -30.65
CA GLU A 557 -8.78 26.01 -30.67
C GLU A 557 -9.66 26.37 -29.48
N TYR A 558 -10.80 25.69 -29.31
CA TYR A 558 -11.73 25.86 -28.18
C TYR A 558 -11.01 25.77 -26.82
N MET A 559 -10.20 24.73 -26.59
CA MET A 559 -9.47 24.60 -25.33
C MET A 559 -8.44 25.72 -25.10
N CYS A 560 -7.91 26.31 -26.17
CA CYS A 560 -6.95 27.41 -26.10
C CYS A 560 -7.61 28.80 -26.02
N GLU A 561 -8.93 28.91 -26.17
CA GLU A 561 -9.71 30.15 -26.04
C GLU A 561 -9.59 30.79 -24.66
N ASN A 562 -9.96 32.07 -24.57
CA ASN A 562 -9.88 32.91 -23.37
C ASN A 562 -8.43 33.17 -22.90
N ARG A 563 -7.50 33.26 -23.86
CA ARG A 563 -6.13 33.70 -23.66
C ARG A 563 -5.89 34.92 -24.56
N ASN A 564 -4.92 35.76 -24.20
CA ASN A 564 -4.41 36.76 -25.16
C ASN A 564 -3.98 36.04 -26.46
N GLU A 565 -4.24 36.67 -27.61
CA GLU A 565 -3.98 36.16 -28.96
C GLU A 565 -2.63 35.43 -29.11
N ASN A 566 -1.55 36.02 -28.58
CA ASN A 566 -0.21 35.42 -28.64
C ASN A 566 -0.12 34.10 -27.84
N ARG A 567 -0.80 34.03 -26.69
CA ARG A 567 -0.85 32.83 -25.85
C ARG A 567 -1.77 31.77 -26.44
N GLN A 568 -2.87 32.15 -27.08
CA GLN A 568 -3.77 31.26 -27.81
C GLN A 568 -3.03 30.60 -28.98
N ARG A 569 -2.39 31.40 -29.85
CA ARG A 569 -1.58 30.90 -30.98
C ARG A 569 -0.47 29.94 -30.53
N ARG A 570 0.25 30.27 -29.44
CA ARG A 570 1.29 29.40 -28.88
C ARG A 570 0.72 28.10 -28.30
N CYS A 571 -0.46 28.17 -27.68
CA CYS A 571 -1.17 27.01 -27.14
C CYS A 571 -1.59 26.06 -28.26
N PHE A 572 -2.29 26.58 -29.27
CA PHE A 572 -2.76 25.81 -30.44
C PHE A 572 -1.59 25.17 -31.19
N ARG A 573 -0.57 25.96 -31.56
CA ARG A 573 0.61 25.45 -32.28
C ARG A 573 1.32 24.33 -31.53
N LEU A 574 1.39 24.42 -30.19
CA LEU A 574 2.02 23.39 -29.38
C LEU A 574 1.23 22.08 -29.43
N LEU A 575 -0.10 22.14 -29.33
CA LEU A 575 -0.97 20.96 -29.36
C LEU A 575 -1.00 20.35 -30.77
N LYS A 576 -1.27 21.16 -31.80
CA LYS A 576 -1.24 20.74 -33.20
C LYS A 576 0.06 20.05 -33.57
N ARG A 577 1.22 20.65 -33.24
CA ARG A 577 2.53 20.03 -33.52
C ARG A 577 2.70 18.67 -32.85
N LYS A 578 2.23 18.51 -31.61
CA LYS A 578 2.37 17.25 -30.87
C LYS A 578 1.38 16.18 -31.36
N TYR A 579 0.16 16.59 -31.70
CA TYR A 579 -0.86 15.74 -32.31
C TYR A 579 -0.38 15.20 -33.65
N LEU A 580 0.00 16.09 -34.58
CA LEU A 580 0.52 15.72 -35.90
C LEU A 580 1.78 14.85 -35.80
N SER A 581 2.63 15.10 -34.80
CA SER A 581 3.81 14.27 -34.55
C SER A 581 3.46 12.82 -34.19
N TYR A 582 2.34 12.59 -33.49
CA TYR A 582 1.82 11.27 -33.16
C TYR A 582 1.07 10.65 -34.37
N MET A 583 0.11 11.38 -34.95
CA MET A 583 -0.70 10.88 -36.07
C MET A 583 0.12 10.55 -37.31
N ALA A 584 1.14 11.35 -37.65
CA ALA A 584 2.04 11.02 -38.75
C ALA A 584 2.81 9.71 -38.53
N TYR A 585 3.08 9.33 -37.29
CA TYR A 585 3.68 8.03 -36.98
C TYR A 585 2.64 6.92 -37.09
N PHE A 586 1.46 7.12 -36.49
CA PHE A 586 0.36 6.16 -36.52
C PHE A 586 -0.07 5.82 -37.96
N HIS A 587 -0.34 6.81 -38.81
CA HIS A 587 -0.74 6.57 -40.20
C HIS A 587 0.35 5.92 -41.05
N LYS A 588 1.62 6.19 -40.76
CA LYS A 588 2.74 5.60 -41.52
C LYS A 588 2.97 4.12 -41.19
N TYR A 589 2.82 3.74 -39.92
CA TYR A 589 3.23 2.43 -39.43
C TYR A 589 2.07 1.54 -38.95
N GLY A 590 0.86 2.08 -38.80
CA GLY A 590 -0.26 1.39 -38.16
C GLY A 590 -0.02 1.07 -36.68
N ILE A 591 0.95 1.73 -36.03
CA ILE A 591 1.42 1.42 -34.68
C ILE A 591 1.37 2.70 -33.84
N SER A 592 0.95 2.59 -32.59
CA SER A 592 0.94 3.70 -31.63
C SER A 592 2.28 3.89 -30.94
N ASP A 593 2.95 5.01 -31.18
CA ASP A 593 4.11 5.47 -30.39
C ASP A 593 3.62 6.18 -29.12
N LEU A 594 3.69 5.48 -27.99
CA LEU A 594 3.14 5.92 -26.71
C LEU A 594 3.91 7.10 -26.12
N MET A 595 5.17 7.33 -26.50
CA MET A 595 5.93 8.48 -26.04
C MET A 595 5.48 9.77 -26.73
N ARG A 596 5.17 9.69 -28.03
CA ARG A 596 4.55 10.79 -28.78
C ARG A 596 3.14 11.06 -28.27
N PHE A 597 2.33 10.01 -28.11
CA PHE A 597 1.00 10.11 -27.53
C PHE A 597 1.04 10.75 -26.14
N LYS A 598 1.87 10.25 -25.21
CA LYS A 598 2.09 10.81 -23.86
C LYS A 598 2.44 12.30 -23.91
N SER A 599 3.28 12.70 -24.86
CA SER A 599 3.68 14.10 -25.04
C SER A 599 2.49 14.99 -25.42
N PHE A 600 1.64 14.51 -26.33
CA PHE A 600 0.39 15.16 -26.73
C PHE A 600 -0.62 15.20 -25.59
N ILE A 601 -1.10 14.04 -25.10
CA ILE A 601 -2.18 13.96 -24.10
C ILE A 601 -1.77 14.63 -22.79
N GLY A 602 -0.51 14.52 -22.39
CA GLY A 602 0.00 15.22 -21.21
C GLY A 602 0.05 16.75 -21.36
N SER A 603 0.07 17.27 -22.59
CA SER A 603 -0.04 18.71 -22.87
C SER A 603 -1.50 19.16 -22.94
N TYR A 604 -2.37 18.32 -23.50
CA TYR A 604 -3.81 18.52 -23.56
C TYR A 604 -4.42 18.52 -22.15
N PHE A 605 -4.20 17.45 -21.37
CA PHE A 605 -4.73 17.29 -20.01
C PHE A 605 -4.29 18.40 -19.02
N LYS A 606 -3.11 19.00 -19.23
CA LYS A 606 -2.67 20.15 -18.43
C LYS A 606 -3.54 21.39 -18.62
N ARG A 607 -4.29 21.48 -19.72
CA ARG A 607 -5.07 22.63 -20.16
C ARG A 607 -6.58 22.43 -20.03
N ILE A 608 -7.07 21.19 -19.96
CA ILE A 608 -8.50 20.94 -19.77
C ILE A 608 -9.01 21.69 -18.54
N LYS A 609 -10.18 22.30 -18.71
CA LYS A 609 -10.92 22.97 -17.65
C LYS A 609 -12.07 22.07 -17.21
N ASP A 610 -12.72 21.43 -18.18
CA ASP A 610 -13.85 20.53 -17.99
C ASP A 610 -13.43 19.10 -18.37
N TYR A 611 -13.93 18.08 -17.65
CA TYR A 611 -13.71 16.70 -18.07
C TYR A 611 -14.39 16.38 -19.41
N LYS A 612 -15.47 17.09 -19.75
CA LYS A 612 -16.16 16.98 -21.04
C LYS A 612 -15.28 17.34 -22.23
N ASP A 613 -14.21 18.12 -22.02
CA ASP A 613 -13.20 18.38 -23.07
C ASP A 613 -12.56 17.08 -23.59
N LEU A 614 -12.64 15.98 -22.83
CA LEU A 614 -12.16 14.65 -23.23
C LEU A 614 -13.22 13.85 -23.98
N HIS A 615 -14.51 14.14 -23.81
CA HIS A 615 -15.60 13.44 -24.51
C HIS A 615 -15.50 13.63 -26.02
N THR A 616 -15.13 14.82 -26.48
CA THR A 616 -14.87 15.04 -27.91
C THR A 616 -13.74 14.16 -28.38
N LEU A 617 -12.58 14.17 -27.69
CA LEU A 617 -11.38 13.46 -28.14
C LEU A 617 -11.51 11.94 -28.17
N PHE A 618 -12.23 11.35 -27.22
CA PHE A 618 -12.27 9.89 -27.07
C PHE A 618 -13.67 9.30 -27.26
N GLY A 619 -14.71 10.12 -27.48
CA GLY A 619 -16.11 9.70 -27.46
C GLY A 619 -16.63 9.56 -26.02
N ALA A 620 -17.79 10.16 -25.73
CA ALA A 620 -18.37 10.20 -24.38
C ALA A 620 -18.61 8.81 -23.79
N GLN A 621 -19.08 7.86 -24.61
CA GLN A 621 -19.35 6.49 -24.22
C GLN A 621 -18.10 5.65 -23.94
N ASN A 622 -16.92 6.11 -24.37
CA ASN A 622 -15.66 5.38 -24.23
C ASN A 622 -14.81 5.87 -23.05
N ILE A 623 -15.37 6.74 -22.22
CA ILE A 623 -14.73 7.27 -21.02
C ILE A 623 -15.49 6.79 -19.79
N PHE A 624 -14.74 6.29 -18.81
CA PHE A 624 -15.26 6.03 -17.48
C PHE A 624 -14.75 7.09 -16.50
N LEU A 625 -15.67 7.90 -15.98
CA LEU A 625 -15.43 8.86 -14.92
C LEU A 625 -15.74 8.20 -13.57
N SER A 626 -14.87 8.39 -12.59
CA SER A 626 -15.12 8.01 -11.20
C SER A 626 -14.41 8.95 -10.24
N GLY A 627 -14.88 9.01 -9.00
CA GLY A 627 -14.21 9.84 -8.02
C GLY A 627 -14.91 9.90 -6.69
N GLU A 628 -14.33 10.70 -5.81
CA GLU A 628 -14.86 10.96 -4.48
C GLU A 628 -14.75 12.44 -4.12
N PHE A 629 -15.69 12.88 -3.30
CA PHE A 629 -15.66 14.17 -2.65
C PHE A 629 -15.83 13.97 -1.15
N SER A 630 -14.83 14.40 -0.38
CA SER A 630 -14.87 14.40 1.09
C SER A 630 -14.79 15.82 1.64
N ALA A 631 -15.47 16.07 2.75
CA ALA A 631 -15.52 17.36 3.43
C ALA A 631 -15.93 17.19 4.90
N GLN A 632 -16.03 18.31 5.63
CA GLN A 632 -16.70 18.38 6.92
C GLN A 632 -17.96 19.23 6.83
N THR A 633 -19.00 18.85 7.57
CA THR A 633 -20.17 19.70 7.77
C THR A 633 -19.82 20.93 8.62
N ASN A 634 -20.73 21.91 8.67
CA ASN A 634 -20.64 23.05 9.59
C ASN A 634 -20.59 22.64 11.08
N LYS A 635 -21.08 21.44 11.42
CA LYS A 635 -20.99 20.83 12.76
C LYS A 635 -19.71 20.04 13.00
N GLY A 636 -18.82 19.94 12.01
CA GLY A 636 -17.57 19.16 12.10
C GLY A 636 -17.72 17.67 11.82
N LEU A 637 -18.93 17.20 11.51
CA LEU A 637 -19.14 15.80 11.10
C LEU A 637 -18.53 15.54 9.72
N PRO A 638 -17.90 14.38 9.51
CA PRO A 638 -17.35 14.03 8.21
C PRO A 638 -18.46 13.77 7.18
N PHE A 639 -18.20 14.14 5.94
CA PHE A 639 -19.08 13.92 4.80
C PHE A 639 -18.25 13.34 3.65
N THR A 640 -18.73 12.26 3.02
CA THR A 640 -18.13 11.70 1.82
C THR A 640 -19.22 11.30 0.85
N THR A 641 -19.03 11.58 -0.43
CA THR A 641 -19.87 11.08 -1.51
C THR A 641 -19.00 10.61 -2.67
N TYR A 642 -19.49 9.60 -3.39
CA TYR A 642 -18.84 9.05 -4.55
C TYR A 642 -19.63 9.42 -5.81
N PHE A 643 -18.95 9.46 -6.94
CA PHE A 643 -19.57 9.72 -8.23
C PHE A 643 -18.93 8.89 -9.32
N LYS A 644 -19.73 8.58 -10.36
CA LYS A 644 -19.27 7.86 -11.55
C LYS A 644 -20.13 8.20 -12.76
N GLU A 645 -19.56 8.10 -13.95
CA GLU A 645 -20.23 8.25 -15.25
C GLU A 645 -19.62 7.26 -16.24
N GLY A 646 -20.44 6.70 -17.13
CA GLY A 646 -20.02 5.68 -18.10
C GLY A 646 -19.96 4.26 -17.53
N GLU A 647 -19.61 3.31 -18.39
CA GLU A 647 -19.51 1.89 -18.03
C GLU A 647 -18.08 1.51 -17.63
N PHE A 648 -17.97 0.77 -16.51
CA PHE A 648 -16.69 0.28 -16.05
C PHE A 648 -16.33 -1.02 -16.78
N GLN A 649 -15.32 -0.96 -17.66
CA GLN A 649 -14.84 -2.12 -18.43
C GLN A 649 -13.47 -2.66 -17.98
N GLY A 650 -12.93 -2.13 -16.87
CA GLY A 650 -11.62 -2.54 -16.32
C GLY A 650 -10.74 -1.36 -15.90
N ILE A 651 -9.66 -1.65 -15.17
CA ILE A 651 -8.77 -0.60 -14.62
C ILE A 651 -7.60 -0.26 -15.57
N GLY A 652 -7.33 -1.13 -16.55
CA GLY A 652 -6.24 -0.99 -17.50
C GLY A 652 -5.79 -2.34 -18.04
N VAL A 653 -4.84 -2.35 -18.97
CA VAL A 653 -4.39 -3.58 -19.66
C VAL A 653 -3.77 -4.62 -18.74
N ILE A 654 -3.16 -4.17 -17.64
CA ILE A 654 -2.58 -5.04 -16.62
C ILE A 654 -3.69 -5.79 -15.87
N ASP A 655 -4.70 -5.06 -15.38
CA ASP A 655 -5.86 -5.65 -14.68
C ASP A 655 -6.68 -6.56 -15.60
N SER A 656 -6.83 -6.20 -16.87
CA SER A 656 -7.47 -7.05 -17.88
C SER A 656 -6.76 -8.40 -18.01
N PHE A 657 -5.43 -8.42 -18.16
CA PHE A 657 -4.65 -9.66 -18.25
C PHE A 657 -4.71 -10.50 -16.95
N ILE A 658 -4.67 -9.84 -15.79
CA ILE A 658 -4.81 -10.52 -14.49
C ILE A 658 -6.18 -11.21 -14.38
N ARG A 659 -7.24 -10.60 -14.91
CA ARG A 659 -8.60 -11.15 -14.86
C ARG A 659 -8.93 -12.14 -15.98
N GLU A 660 -8.25 -12.05 -17.12
CA GLU A 660 -8.48 -12.92 -18.28
C GLU A 660 -8.31 -14.41 -17.91
N GLY A 661 -9.35 -15.23 -17.99
CA GLY A 661 -9.30 -16.65 -17.58
C GLY A 661 -9.48 -16.93 -16.08
N VAL A 662 -9.61 -15.89 -15.23
CA VAL A 662 -10.15 -16.04 -13.87
C VAL A 662 -11.66 -15.82 -13.99
N SER A 663 -12.46 -16.88 -13.83
CA SER A 663 -13.92 -16.76 -13.70
C SER A 663 -14.22 -15.61 -12.76
N ARG A 664 -14.96 -14.61 -13.26
CA ARG A 664 -15.27 -13.36 -12.56
C ARG A 664 -15.57 -13.66 -11.09
N ALA A 665 -14.80 -13.08 -10.15
CA ALA A 665 -15.33 -12.87 -8.80
C ALA A 665 -16.68 -12.17 -8.98
N PRO A 666 -17.75 -12.59 -8.27
CA PRO A 666 -19.10 -12.17 -8.57
C PRO A 666 -19.18 -10.64 -8.62
N ALA A 667 -19.79 -10.12 -9.68
CA ALA A 667 -20.12 -8.73 -9.81
C ALA A 667 -20.93 -8.30 -8.58
N ASN A 668 -20.69 -7.07 -8.10
CA ASN A 668 -21.61 -6.40 -7.18
C ASN A 668 -23.04 -6.59 -7.72
N ILE A 669 -23.87 -7.25 -6.93
CA ILE A 669 -25.28 -7.49 -7.23
C ILE A 669 -25.93 -6.12 -7.43
N VAL A 670 -26.31 -5.85 -8.67
CA VAL A 670 -27.15 -4.70 -9.03
C VAL A 670 -28.53 -4.99 -8.43
N SER A 671 -29.00 -4.13 -7.53
CA SER A 671 -30.38 -4.15 -7.07
C SER A 671 -31.30 -3.82 -8.25
N LYS A 672 -32.28 -4.67 -8.53
CA LYS A 672 -33.53 -4.21 -9.13
C LYS A 672 -34.45 -3.67 -8.05
#